data_AF-A0A9X0QG13-F1
#
_entry.id   AF-A0A9X0QG13-F1
#
_cell.length_a   1.000
_cell.length_b   1.000
_cell.length_c   1.000
_cell.angle_alpha   90.00
_cell.angle_beta   90.00
_cell.angle_gamma   90.00
#
_symmetry.space_group_name_H-M   'P 1'
#
loop_
_entity.id
_entity.type
_entity.pdbx_description
1 polymer ?
#
loop_
_entity_poly.entity_id
_entity_poly.type
_entity_poly.pdbx_seq_one_letter_code
_entity_poly.pdbx_strand_id
1 'polypeptide(L)'
;MLCTALCAATTSFFISLKADGTHASDAFTTPAQRQIYTETVKEHYNFRFGADLPFLPSNATTDTGQFINPKSFPTAKYCSHCHQEAHDEWRQSAHANSFRAPWYIRNTGLLTAEKGIEYTRHCEGCHNPIALVSGALTKGSPVNRKFDDDGITCSVCHSIQKVDARGTGSYVLAQPAVLLDENDQPIYGDVSDKEILAHLDRHSKAVMKDFYRTSNFCAACHKAALPKQLNDYKWQRAIFLSDEWQLSSFAKQSPLPFYVKDQVSTCQTCHMTREDLTTSDSGAKEGKLASHRWLGANTVIPKFYNYDTQMEKTVAFLKAGVFNVDIFGLEKNQEKIIAPVGNDNFTVAPGDLLTTTIIIQNKGIAHSHVPEQRDMYESWVEFEAKDAAGHTLMHSGTIQPNGDLDPRAHSFTNRLVNTRGTINDLHQVWNNRVVAYNNTIASGRSQVVRYQFKVPADATGPITVTAKVNYRRFDQHFMDFGMGKHYEMPVVTMSERTRTFTIGDNPPAVDPQDNKIWMRWNNYGIAMLDAQQYAESVRAFQQVAQLRPDYADAFTNIAIANFQWERYEASRASLDKALALSPHNSRALYYLALVERNQGQVDNAITDLREVITKFPNSRDAHRELGFSLYQQHKYDEARTEYETLQSIDPDDLAAHYILSIVYRRLGMKDKAAHEAAMFADQKDDPTASTYALEYLRKHNEVASETVPWHTHTDFAPEPTDHTVTSAQ
;
A
#
# COMPACT_ATOMS: atom_id res chain seq x y z
N MET A 1 4.35 -32.46 -68.05
CA MET A 1 5.32 -31.61 -68.79
C MET A 1 6.13 -30.85 -67.75
N LEU A 2 7.43 -31.07 -67.49
CA LEU A 2 8.39 -32.15 -67.81
C LEU A 2 8.76 -32.81 -66.44
N CYS A 3 8.92 -34.13 -66.27
CA CYS A 3 10.15 -34.93 -66.49
C CYS A 3 11.44 -34.28 -65.94
N THR A 4 12.34 -34.92 -65.17
CA THR A 4 12.54 -36.33 -64.70
C THR A 4 13.67 -36.31 -63.63
N ALA A 5 13.94 -37.29 -62.75
CA ALA A 5 13.39 -38.62 -62.42
C ALA A 5 13.78 -39.00 -60.94
N LEU A 6 13.48 -40.22 -60.48
CA LEU A 6 14.07 -40.83 -59.26
C LEU A 6 15.41 -41.52 -59.57
N CYS A 7 16.31 -41.58 -58.59
CA CYS A 7 17.14 -42.76 -58.34
C CYS A 7 17.49 -42.84 -56.85
N ALA A 8 17.45 -44.04 -56.27
CA ALA A 8 17.74 -44.28 -54.86
C ALA A 8 18.94 -45.24 -54.72
N ALA A 9 19.80 -44.99 -53.73
CA ALA A 9 20.77 -45.97 -53.24
C ALA A 9 21.09 -45.70 -51.75
N THR A 10 20.97 -46.76 -50.95
CA THR A 10 21.51 -46.87 -49.58
C THR A 10 23.05 -46.79 -49.62
N THR A 11 23.82 -46.51 -48.57
CA THR A 11 23.83 -47.17 -47.24
C THR A 11 24.73 -46.40 -46.26
N SER A 12 24.52 -46.61 -44.95
CA SER A 12 25.19 -46.08 -43.75
C SER A 12 26.67 -45.67 -43.80
N PHE A 13 27.01 -44.58 -43.10
CA PHE A 13 28.09 -44.56 -42.08
C PHE A 13 27.85 -43.48 -41.02
N PHE A 14 28.15 -43.79 -39.74
CA PHE A 14 27.99 -42.85 -38.62
C PHE A 14 28.99 -41.70 -38.71
N ILE A 15 28.53 -40.45 -38.59
CA ILE A 15 29.36 -39.31 -38.16
C ILE A 15 28.65 -38.61 -36.99
N SER A 16 29.38 -38.44 -35.90
CA SER A 16 28.92 -37.78 -34.69
C SER A 16 28.61 -36.30 -34.97
N LEU A 17 27.33 -35.94 -34.87
CA LEU A 17 26.94 -34.55 -34.63
C LEU A 17 27.36 -34.19 -33.21
N LYS A 18 28.51 -33.54 -33.07
CA LYS A 18 28.90 -32.85 -31.84
C LYS A 18 27.80 -31.85 -31.50
N ALA A 19 27.46 -31.77 -30.21
CA ALA A 19 26.73 -30.63 -29.71
C ALA A 19 27.62 -29.38 -29.85
N ASP A 20 27.15 -28.38 -30.59
CA ASP A 20 27.77 -27.06 -30.66
C ASP A 20 27.49 -26.28 -29.36
N GLY A 21 28.15 -26.70 -28.30
CA GLY A 21 28.32 -25.90 -27.09
C GLY A 21 29.40 -24.84 -27.31
N THR A 22 29.02 -23.64 -27.76
CA THR A 22 29.88 -22.44 -27.76
C THR A 22 29.10 -21.14 -27.49
N HIS A 23 28.49 -21.02 -26.31
CA HIS A 23 28.40 -19.69 -25.67
C HIS A 23 29.73 -19.41 -24.96
N ALA A 24 30.72 -18.99 -25.74
CA ALA A 24 32.06 -18.72 -25.22
C ALA A 24 32.11 -17.38 -24.46
N SER A 25 32.12 -17.47 -23.13
CA SER A 25 32.92 -16.63 -22.21
C SER A 25 32.98 -15.12 -22.47
N ASP A 26 31.83 -14.47 -22.64
CA ASP A 26 31.72 -13.01 -22.82
C ASP A 26 31.24 -12.29 -21.54
N ALA A 27 31.35 -12.98 -20.40
CA ALA A 27 31.01 -12.49 -19.07
C ALA A 27 32.14 -11.65 -18.47
N PHE A 28 31.78 -10.56 -17.79
CA PHE A 28 32.73 -9.66 -17.13
C PHE A 28 33.00 -10.22 -15.73
N THR A 29 33.80 -11.29 -15.65
CA THR A 29 34.00 -12.15 -14.46
C THR A 29 35.01 -11.61 -13.45
N THR A 30 35.61 -10.43 -13.68
CA THR A 30 36.63 -9.85 -12.78
C THR A 30 36.33 -8.39 -12.41
N PRO A 31 36.78 -7.92 -11.23
CA PRO A 31 36.70 -6.51 -10.86
C PRO A 31 37.36 -5.56 -11.88
N ALA A 32 38.46 -5.99 -12.52
CA ALA A 32 39.13 -5.22 -13.56
C ALA A 32 38.25 -5.02 -14.80
N GLN A 33 37.51 -6.04 -15.22
CA GLN A 33 36.54 -5.92 -16.33
C GLN A 33 35.38 -4.99 -15.97
N ARG A 34 34.91 -4.99 -14.72
CA ARG A 34 33.85 -4.08 -14.25
C ARG A 34 34.30 -2.62 -14.22
N GLN A 35 35.55 -2.36 -13.84
CA GLN A 35 36.18 -1.04 -13.97
C GLN A 35 36.20 -0.59 -15.44
N ILE A 36 36.67 -1.44 -16.36
CA ILE A 36 36.71 -1.14 -17.81
C ILE A 36 35.31 -0.80 -18.33
N TYR A 37 34.30 -1.61 -18.01
CA TYR A 37 32.91 -1.32 -18.39
C TYR A 37 32.42 0.01 -17.83
N THR A 38 32.77 0.34 -16.58
CA THR A 38 32.41 1.61 -15.94
C THR A 38 33.02 2.82 -16.65
N GLU A 39 34.29 2.75 -17.05
CA GLU A 39 34.92 3.82 -17.83
C GLU A 39 34.27 3.96 -19.22
N THR A 40 33.96 2.84 -19.91
CA THR A 40 33.21 2.89 -21.18
C THR A 40 31.82 3.52 -21.02
N VAL A 41 31.09 3.23 -19.95
CA VAL A 41 29.77 3.85 -19.69
C VAL A 41 29.92 5.34 -19.40
N LYS A 42 30.93 5.75 -18.62
CA LYS A 42 31.19 7.16 -18.28
C LYS A 42 31.39 8.06 -19.51
N GLU A 43 31.93 7.54 -20.61
CA GLU A 43 32.12 8.29 -21.86
C GLU A 43 30.80 8.80 -22.48
N HIS A 44 29.66 8.20 -22.15
CA HIS A 44 28.36 8.49 -22.79
C HIS A 44 27.20 8.71 -21.80
N TYR A 45 27.43 8.51 -20.49
CA TYR A 45 26.38 8.56 -19.49
C TYR A 45 26.07 9.99 -19.02
N ASN A 46 24.77 10.31 -18.95
CA ASN A 46 24.31 11.61 -18.48
C ASN A 46 24.32 11.68 -16.94
N PHE A 47 25.30 12.37 -16.36
CA PHE A 47 25.44 12.60 -14.91
C PHE A 47 24.62 13.80 -14.38
N ARG A 48 23.43 14.07 -14.94
CA ARG A 48 22.55 15.20 -14.59
C ARG A 48 22.39 15.48 -13.09
N PHE A 49 22.36 14.43 -12.27
CA PHE A 49 22.08 14.49 -10.83
C PHE A 49 23.34 14.39 -9.96
N GLY A 50 24.54 14.40 -10.56
CA GLY A 50 25.84 14.26 -9.88
C GLY A 50 26.64 13.06 -10.39
N ALA A 51 27.97 13.19 -10.38
CA ALA A 51 28.89 12.10 -10.76
C ALA A 51 29.06 11.06 -9.63
N ASP A 52 29.03 11.52 -8.37
CA ASP A 52 29.26 10.67 -7.18
C ASP A 52 28.06 9.75 -6.86
N LEU A 53 26.86 10.09 -7.37
CA LEU A 53 25.61 9.35 -7.18
C LEU A 53 24.91 9.11 -8.52
N PRO A 54 25.48 8.26 -9.41
CA PRO A 54 25.07 8.15 -10.81
C PRO A 54 23.65 7.61 -11.03
N PHE A 55 23.06 6.99 -10.02
CA PHE A 55 21.75 6.32 -10.07
C PHE A 55 20.59 7.20 -9.58
N LEU A 56 20.86 8.39 -9.03
CA LEU A 56 19.80 9.37 -8.73
C LEU A 56 18.95 9.67 -9.98
N PRO A 57 17.64 9.96 -9.84
CA PRO A 57 16.83 10.05 -8.61
C PRO A 57 16.36 8.74 -7.91
N SER A 58 16.97 7.58 -8.18
CA SER A 58 16.81 6.39 -7.32
C SER A 58 17.78 6.41 -6.13
N ASN A 59 17.38 5.80 -5.01
CA ASN A 59 18.25 5.54 -3.86
C ASN A 59 19.12 4.27 -4.05
N ALA A 60 18.93 3.52 -5.14
CA ALA A 60 19.70 2.32 -5.43
C ALA A 60 21.16 2.65 -5.69
N THR A 61 22.04 1.80 -5.15
CA THR A 61 23.48 1.89 -5.38
C THR A 61 24.04 0.52 -5.70
N THR A 62 25.29 0.48 -6.15
CA THR A 62 26.04 -0.77 -6.27
C THR A 62 27.08 -0.89 -5.17
N ASP A 63 27.39 -2.13 -4.81
CA ASP A 63 28.43 -2.56 -3.86
C ASP A 63 29.79 -1.81 -3.95
N THR A 64 30.17 -1.35 -5.14
CA THR A 64 31.42 -0.63 -5.42
C THR A 64 31.21 0.78 -5.99
N GLY A 65 29.97 1.25 -6.14
CA GLY A 65 29.62 2.46 -6.89
C GLY A 65 29.80 2.36 -8.42
N GLN A 66 30.34 1.24 -8.92
CA GLN A 66 30.58 1.00 -10.35
C GLN A 66 29.33 0.48 -11.06
N PHE A 67 29.18 0.78 -12.35
CA PHE A 67 28.18 0.16 -13.21
C PHE A 67 28.42 -1.36 -13.31
N ILE A 68 27.38 -2.12 -13.60
CA ILE A 68 27.44 -3.58 -13.79
C ILE A 68 27.06 -3.90 -15.24
N ASN A 69 27.88 -4.68 -15.94
CA ASN A 69 27.55 -5.10 -17.29
C ASN A 69 26.29 -5.99 -17.28
N PRO A 70 25.28 -5.75 -18.14
CA PRO A 70 24.07 -6.58 -18.16
C PRO A 70 24.35 -8.06 -18.49
N LYS A 71 25.45 -8.39 -19.18
CA LYS A 71 25.89 -9.77 -19.41
C LYS A 71 26.33 -10.51 -18.14
N SER A 72 26.59 -9.79 -17.04
CA SER A 72 26.94 -10.40 -15.74
C SER A 72 25.71 -10.80 -14.91
N PHE A 73 24.48 -10.59 -15.42
CA PHE A 73 23.25 -11.07 -14.80
C PHE A 73 22.81 -12.38 -15.44
N PRO A 74 22.78 -13.51 -14.71
CA PRO A 74 22.19 -14.75 -15.20
C PRO A 74 20.70 -14.56 -15.50
N THR A 75 20.23 -15.12 -16.62
CA THR A 75 18.81 -15.06 -17.00
C THR A 75 17.93 -15.84 -16.02
N ALA A 76 16.65 -15.50 -15.89
CA ALA A 76 15.72 -16.30 -15.07
C ALA A 76 15.64 -17.78 -15.52
N LYS A 77 15.81 -18.04 -16.82
CA LYS A 77 15.86 -19.39 -17.40
C LYS A 77 17.05 -20.22 -16.87
N TYR A 78 18.20 -19.60 -16.60
CA TYR A 78 19.33 -20.30 -15.98
C TYR A 78 18.98 -20.78 -14.57
N CYS A 79 18.25 -19.98 -13.80
CA CYS A 79 17.74 -20.41 -12.49
C CYS A 79 16.70 -21.55 -12.61
N SER A 80 15.90 -21.58 -13.68
CA SER A 80 14.84 -22.58 -13.87
C SER A 80 15.35 -24.02 -14.02
N HIS A 81 16.64 -24.23 -14.32
CA HIS A 81 17.27 -25.56 -14.37
C HIS A 81 17.12 -26.32 -13.04
N CYS A 82 17.09 -25.60 -11.90
CA CYS A 82 16.92 -26.17 -10.56
C CYS A 82 15.69 -25.60 -9.82
N HIS A 83 15.16 -24.46 -10.25
CA HIS A 83 14.04 -23.75 -9.61
C HIS A 83 12.88 -23.51 -10.60
N GLN A 84 12.35 -24.60 -11.18
CA GLN A 84 11.34 -24.51 -12.22
C GLN A 84 10.00 -23.96 -11.65
N GLU A 85 9.63 -24.34 -10.42
CA GLU A 85 8.42 -23.79 -9.78
C GLU A 85 8.58 -22.29 -9.52
N ALA A 86 9.67 -21.86 -8.85
CA ALA A 86 9.90 -20.44 -8.59
C ALA A 86 9.90 -19.60 -9.87
N HIS A 87 10.49 -20.13 -10.95
CA HIS A 87 10.50 -19.49 -12.27
C HIS A 87 9.10 -19.35 -12.87
N ASP A 88 8.31 -20.42 -12.87
CA ASP A 88 6.99 -20.44 -13.51
C ASP A 88 5.95 -19.62 -12.72
N GLU A 89 6.08 -19.55 -11.40
CA GLU A 89 5.38 -18.58 -10.55
C GLU A 89 5.83 -17.14 -10.83
N TRP A 90 7.14 -16.87 -10.79
CA TRP A 90 7.72 -15.55 -10.99
C TRP A 90 7.30 -14.98 -12.34
N ARG A 91 7.33 -15.76 -13.42
CA ARG A 91 7.04 -15.25 -14.78
C ARG A 91 5.62 -14.71 -14.92
N GLN A 92 4.68 -15.23 -14.13
CA GLN A 92 3.29 -14.78 -14.09
C GLN A 92 3.06 -13.57 -13.17
N SER A 93 4.00 -13.29 -12.27
CA SER A 93 3.89 -12.24 -11.24
C SER A 93 4.01 -10.81 -11.78
N ALA A 94 3.68 -9.81 -10.95
CA ALA A 94 3.95 -8.42 -11.29
C ALA A 94 5.45 -8.08 -11.40
N HIS A 95 6.34 -8.82 -10.74
CA HIS A 95 7.79 -8.55 -10.72
C HIS A 95 8.47 -8.89 -12.05
N ALA A 96 8.15 -10.03 -12.66
CA ALA A 96 8.66 -10.39 -14.01
C ALA A 96 8.09 -9.49 -15.13
N ASN A 97 7.08 -8.69 -14.81
CA ASN A 97 6.27 -7.92 -15.74
C ASN A 97 6.29 -6.42 -15.42
N SER A 98 7.14 -6.00 -14.47
CA SER A 98 7.23 -4.65 -13.91
C SER A 98 7.57 -3.60 -14.96
N PHE A 99 8.42 -3.94 -15.92
CA PHE A 99 8.83 -3.06 -17.02
C PHE A 99 8.00 -3.31 -18.30
N ARG A 100 7.91 -4.55 -18.77
CA ARG A 100 7.35 -4.86 -20.10
C ARG A 100 5.83 -4.65 -20.26
N ALA A 101 5.11 -4.27 -19.21
CA ALA A 101 3.68 -3.98 -19.29
C ALA A 101 3.41 -2.72 -20.14
N PRO A 102 2.48 -2.76 -21.12
CA PRO A 102 2.34 -1.68 -22.11
C PRO A 102 1.94 -0.33 -21.50
N TRP A 103 1.06 -0.34 -20.49
CA TRP A 103 0.66 0.87 -19.76
C TRP A 103 1.84 1.49 -18.97
N TYR A 104 2.76 0.67 -18.43
CA TYR A 104 3.96 1.17 -17.77
C TYR A 104 4.94 1.78 -18.78
N ILE A 105 5.23 1.07 -19.88
CA ILE A 105 6.07 1.59 -20.99
C ILE A 105 5.52 2.93 -21.49
N ARG A 106 4.19 3.08 -21.60
CA ARG A 106 3.58 4.32 -22.07
C ARG A 106 3.68 5.46 -21.06
N ASN A 107 3.52 5.20 -19.76
CA ASN A 107 3.70 6.21 -18.72
C ASN A 107 5.19 6.64 -18.56
N THR A 108 6.15 5.71 -18.58
CA THR A 108 7.58 6.07 -18.57
C THR A 108 8.05 6.70 -19.88
N GLY A 109 7.41 6.36 -21.00
CA GLY A 109 7.55 7.06 -22.28
C GLY A 109 7.10 8.53 -22.20
N LEU A 110 6.02 8.83 -21.47
CA LEU A 110 5.57 10.19 -21.21
C LEU A 110 6.58 10.98 -20.36
N LEU A 111 7.11 10.38 -19.28
CA LEU A 111 8.22 10.98 -18.50
C LEU A 111 9.46 11.24 -19.37
N THR A 112 9.81 10.28 -20.24
CA THR A 112 10.95 10.40 -21.15
C THR A 112 10.76 11.53 -22.17
N ALA A 113 9.53 11.73 -22.66
CA ALA A 113 9.19 12.79 -23.60
C ALA A 113 9.17 14.18 -22.94
N GLU A 114 8.67 14.29 -21.71
CA GLU A 114 8.57 15.58 -20.98
C GLU A 114 9.89 16.01 -20.34
N LYS A 115 10.69 15.08 -19.79
CA LYS A 115 11.85 15.40 -18.93
C LYS A 115 13.17 14.77 -19.39
N GLY A 116 13.12 13.66 -20.11
CA GLY A 116 14.30 12.89 -20.56
C GLY A 116 14.47 11.56 -19.82
N ILE A 117 15.15 10.61 -20.48
CA ILE A 117 15.32 9.23 -20.00
C ILE A 117 16.07 9.14 -18.67
N GLU A 118 16.93 10.10 -18.34
CA GLU A 118 17.64 10.13 -17.06
C GLU A 118 16.69 10.26 -15.85
N TYR A 119 15.48 10.82 -16.04
CA TYR A 119 14.48 10.91 -14.98
C TYR A 119 13.81 9.57 -14.67
N THR A 120 13.77 8.62 -15.62
CA THR A 120 13.16 7.30 -15.38
C THR A 120 13.97 6.44 -14.40
N ARG A 121 15.21 6.83 -14.07
CA ARG A 121 16.04 6.18 -13.04
C ARG A 121 15.30 6.01 -11.71
N HIS A 122 14.44 6.97 -11.34
CA HIS A 122 13.53 6.86 -10.19
C HIS A 122 12.64 5.60 -10.27
N CYS A 123 11.97 5.42 -11.41
CA CYS A 123 11.04 4.31 -11.67
C CYS A 123 11.79 2.98 -11.82
N GLU A 124 12.86 2.97 -12.60
CA GLU A 124 13.64 1.75 -12.88
C GLU A 124 14.43 1.25 -11.67
N GLY A 125 14.67 2.10 -10.66
CA GLY A 125 15.15 1.68 -9.34
C GLY A 125 14.22 0.71 -8.61
N CYS A 126 12.97 0.59 -9.04
CA CYS A 126 12.04 -0.45 -8.57
C CYS A 126 11.63 -1.40 -9.71
N HIS A 127 11.46 -0.90 -10.94
CA HIS A 127 10.85 -1.66 -12.05
C HIS A 127 11.84 -2.41 -12.95
N ASN A 128 13.07 -1.92 -13.12
CA ASN A 128 14.08 -2.55 -13.97
C ASN A 128 15.50 -2.25 -13.45
N PRO A 129 15.91 -2.86 -12.32
CA PRO A 129 17.20 -2.55 -11.70
C PRO A 129 18.42 -2.76 -12.60
N ILE A 130 18.34 -3.70 -13.56
CA ILE A 130 19.42 -3.92 -14.55
C ILE A 130 19.56 -2.71 -15.47
N ALA A 131 18.47 -2.10 -15.93
CA ALA A 131 18.52 -0.86 -16.71
C ALA A 131 19.23 0.28 -15.95
N LEU A 132 18.94 0.40 -14.64
CA LEU A 132 19.53 1.43 -13.79
C LEU A 132 21.05 1.25 -13.61
N VAL A 133 21.49 0.05 -13.19
CA VAL A 133 22.91 -0.18 -12.85
C VAL A 133 23.82 -0.45 -14.05
N SER A 134 23.26 -0.65 -15.24
CA SER A 134 24.03 -0.90 -16.47
C SER A 134 24.45 0.36 -17.23
N GLY A 135 23.89 1.52 -16.89
CA GLY A 135 24.07 2.74 -17.69
C GLY A 135 23.12 2.84 -18.90
N ALA A 136 22.09 1.99 -18.97
CA ALA A 136 21.11 2.02 -20.08
C ALA A 136 20.21 3.27 -20.07
N LEU A 137 20.10 3.96 -18.94
CA LEU A 137 19.23 5.14 -18.74
C LEU A 137 19.96 6.45 -19.08
N THR A 138 20.45 6.52 -20.32
CA THR A 138 21.02 7.72 -20.96
C THR A 138 20.59 7.77 -22.43
N LYS A 139 20.49 8.98 -23.00
CA LYS A 139 20.03 9.16 -24.38
C LYS A 139 21.04 8.56 -25.36
N GLY A 140 20.58 7.68 -26.25
CA GLY A 140 21.45 7.02 -27.22
C GLY A 140 22.37 5.94 -26.63
N SER A 141 22.06 5.40 -25.45
CA SER A 141 22.84 4.34 -24.82
C SER A 141 23.04 3.14 -25.77
N PRO A 142 24.28 2.63 -25.94
CA PRO A 142 24.55 1.42 -26.74
C PRO A 142 24.21 0.12 -26.00
N VAL A 143 23.76 0.20 -24.73
CA VAL A 143 23.46 -0.95 -23.90
C VAL A 143 22.28 -1.75 -24.47
N ASN A 144 22.50 -3.04 -24.73
CA ASN A 144 21.46 -3.94 -25.21
C ASN A 144 20.47 -4.27 -24.08
N ARG A 145 19.20 -3.88 -24.25
CA ARG A 145 18.15 -3.96 -23.23
C ARG A 145 17.30 -5.23 -23.25
N LYS A 146 17.85 -6.38 -23.67
CA LYS A 146 17.13 -7.68 -23.60
C LYS A 146 16.60 -8.04 -22.20
N PHE A 147 17.16 -7.48 -21.13
CA PHE A 147 16.67 -7.63 -19.75
C PHE A 147 15.30 -6.98 -19.50
N ASP A 148 14.83 -6.09 -20.38
CA ASP A 148 13.51 -5.45 -20.29
C ASP A 148 12.35 -6.46 -20.26
N ASP A 149 12.54 -7.65 -20.86
CA ASP A 149 11.55 -8.74 -20.87
C ASP A 149 11.35 -9.42 -19.50
N ASP A 150 12.32 -9.29 -18.59
CA ASP A 150 12.33 -9.97 -17.28
C ASP A 150 12.06 -9.00 -16.10
N GLY A 151 12.18 -7.68 -16.28
CA GLY A 151 11.90 -6.70 -15.22
C GLY A 151 12.73 -6.93 -13.94
N ILE A 152 12.06 -7.22 -12.81
CA ILE A 152 12.72 -7.65 -11.58
C ILE A 152 12.98 -9.16 -11.64
N THR A 153 14.12 -9.55 -12.20
CA THR A 153 14.53 -10.96 -12.35
C THR A 153 15.13 -11.58 -11.07
N CYS A 154 15.24 -12.91 -11.05
CA CYS A 154 15.81 -13.69 -9.93
C CYS A 154 17.16 -13.15 -9.47
N SER A 155 18.09 -12.92 -10.41
CA SER A 155 19.43 -12.42 -10.11
C SER A 155 19.47 -11.00 -9.54
N VAL A 156 18.41 -10.19 -9.72
CA VAL A 156 18.32 -8.86 -9.11
C VAL A 156 18.02 -9.02 -7.62
N CYS A 157 16.91 -9.68 -7.27
CA CYS A 157 16.52 -9.88 -5.87
C CYS A 157 17.62 -10.60 -5.06
N HIS A 158 18.17 -11.68 -5.63
CA HIS A 158 19.16 -12.53 -4.96
C HIS A 158 20.60 -11.94 -4.93
N SER A 159 20.85 -10.80 -5.57
CA SER A 159 22.14 -10.10 -5.52
C SER A 159 22.13 -8.81 -4.70
N ILE A 160 20.97 -8.43 -4.12
CA ILE A 160 20.91 -7.35 -3.13
C ILE A 160 21.71 -7.77 -1.89
N GLN A 161 22.62 -6.90 -1.44
CA GLN A 161 23.49 -7.14 -0.27
C GLN A 161 23.03 -6.38 0.97
N LYS A 162 22.37 -5.23 0.79
CA LYS A 162 21.83 -4.38 1.87
C LYS A 162 20.55 -3.70 1.42
N VAL A 163 19.66 -3.41 2.36
CA VAL A 163 18.43 -2.62 2.17
C VAL A 163 18.32 -1.59 3.30
N ASP A 164 17.66 -0.46 3.04
CA ASP A 164 17.23 0.49 4.07
C ASP A 164 15.78 0.94 3.89
N ALA A 165 15.22 1.58 4.91
CA ALA A 165 13.79 1.88 5.02
C ALA A 165 13.34 3.24 4.42
N ARG A 166 14.17 3.92 3.61
CA ARG A 166 13.77 5.15 2.87
C ARG A 166 12.91 4.85 1.64
N GLY A 167 13.04 3.64 1.10
CA GLY A 167 12.37 3.23 -0.13
C GLY A 167 12.97 3.87 -1.38
N THR A 168 12.22 3.87 -2.49
CA THR A 168 12.66 4.43 -3.79
C THR A 168 13.90 3.70 -4.34
N GLY A 169 13.87 2.37 -4.29
CA GLY A 169 14.99 1.51 -4.66
C GLY A 169 16.12 1.49 -3.63
N SER A 170 15.86 1.69 -2.34
CA SER A 170 16.88 1.82 -1.29
C SER A 170 17.59 0.51 -0.95
N TYR A 171 18.41 0.03 -1.89
CA TYR A 171 19.21 -1.18 -1.77
C TYR A 171 20.62 -1.00 -2.38
N VAL A 172 21.54 -1.88 -1.94
CA VAL A 172 22.88 -2.02 -2.52
C VAL A 172 22.91 -3.31 -3.33
N LEU A 173 23.08 -3.20 -4.64
CA LEU A 173 23.14 -4.34 -5.57
C LEU A 173 24.60 -4.72 -5.86
N ALA A 174 24.97 -5.99 -5.63
CA ALA A 174 26.26 -6.50 -6.09
C ALA A 174 26.16 -7.01 -7.53
N GLN A 175 27.32 -7.21 -8.16
CA GLN A 175 27.39 -8.06 -9.35
C GLN A 175 26.93 -9.48 -8.96
N PRO A 176 26.01 -10.11 -9.72
CA PRO A 176 25.51 -11.44 -9.36
C PRO A 176 26.59 -12.52 -9.35
N ALA A 177 26.52 -13.38 -8.35
CA ALA A 177 27.27 -14.62 -8.25
C ALA A 177 26.35 -15.69 -7.65
N VAL A 178 26.33 -16.88 -8.25
CA VAL A 178 25.50 -17.99 -7.79
C VAL A 178 26.26 -19.01 -6.95
N LEU A 179 27.57 -18.84 -6.79
CA LEU A 179 28.41 -19.68 -5.96
C LEU A 179 29.53 -18.83 -5.34
N LEU A 180 29.94 -19.16 -4.11
CA LEU A 180 31.16 -18.65 -3.51
C LEU A 180 32.30 -19.66 -3.65
N ASP A 181 33.55 -19.24 -3.63
CA ASP A 181 34.72 -20.12 -3.54
C ASP A 181 34.91 -20.68 -2.10
N GLU A 182 36.02 -21.39 -1.86
CA GLU A 182 36.36 -21.93 -0.52
C GLU A 182 36.72 -20.85 0.51
N ASN A 183 36.97 -19.61 0.06
CA ASN A 183 37.32 -18.44 0.86
C ASN A 183 36.15 -17.44 0.95
N ASP A 184 34.92 -17.89 0.71
CA ASP A 184 33.70 -17.09 0.64
C ASP A 184 33.69 -15.97 -0.42
N GLN A 185 34.57 -16.01 -1.42
CA GLN A 185 34.63 -15.00 -2.48
C GLN A 185 33.65 -15.31 -3.61
N PRO A 186 32.94 -14.32 -4.18
CA PRO A 186 32.01 -14.55 -5.29
C PRO A 186 32.67 -15.14 -6.54
N ILE A 187 32.12 -16.25 -7.05
CA ILE A 187 32.45 -16.79 -8.37
C ILE A 187 31.52 -16.13 -9.40
N TYR A 188 32.08 -15.27 -10.24
CA TYR A 188 31.35 -14.53 -11.26
C TYR A 188 31.30 -15.28 -12.60
N GLY A 189 30.18 -15.13 -13.32
CA GLY A 189 29.93 -15.80 -14.60
C GLY A 189 29.14 -17.11 -14.42
N ASP A 190 29.09 -17.90 -15.49
CA ASP A 190 28.30 -19.13 -15.53
C ASP A 190 28.97 -20.24 -14.72
N VAL A 191 28.22 -20.80 -13.76
CA VAL A 191 28.60 -21.99 -12.99
C VAL A 191 27.73 -23.16 -13.44
N SER A 192 28.30 -24.34 -13.67
CA SER A 192 27.50 -25.48 -14.13
C SER A 192 26.56 -25.99 -13.03
N ASP A 193 25.36 -26.45 -13.41
CA ASP A 193 24.37 -27.03 -12.49
C ASP A 193 24.99 -28.12 -11.58
N LYS A 194 25.88 -28.96 -12.14
CA LYS A 194 26.62 -29.99 -11.39
C LYS A 194 27.47 -29.42 -10.25
N GLU A 195 28.15 -28.30 -10.50
CA GLU A 195 29.01 -27.63 -9.52
C GLU A 195 28.17 -26.97 -8.42
N ILE A 196 27.05 -26.34 -8.78
CA ILE A 196 26.09 -25.76 -7.83
C ILE A 196 25.50 -26.86 -6.93
N LEU A 197 25.04 -27.96 -7.52
CA LEU A 197 24.44 -29.09 -6.79
C LEU A 197 25.45 -29.84 -5.90
N ALA A 198 26.75 -29.77 -6.21
CA ALA A 198 27.81 -30.30 -5.34
C ALA A 198 28.10 -29.42 -4.11
N HIS A 199 27.73 -28.13 -4.16
CA HIS A 199 28.12 -27.11 -3.19
C HIS A 199 26.93 -26.22 -2.76
N LEU A 200 25.81 -26.86 -2.38
CA LEU A 200 24.55 -26.21 -2.01
C LEU A 200 24.68 -25.23 -0.83
N ASP A 201 25.63 -25.45 0.08
CA ASP A 201 25.95 -24.56 1.19
C ASP A 201 26.55 -23.23 0.71
N ARG A 202 27.56 -23.30 -0.17
CA ARG A 202 28.20 -22.13 -0.81
C ARG A 202 27.25 -21.44 -1.78
N HIS A 203 26.39 -22.18 -2.48
CA HIS A 203 25.33 -21.62 -3.32
C HIS A 203 24.32 -20.83 -2.49
N SER A 204 23.75 -21.45 -1.44
CA SER A 204 22.81 -20.79 -0.52
C SER A 204 23.41 -19.53 0.11
N LYS A 205 24.69 -19.56 0.50
CA LYS A 205 25.39 -18.40 1.07
C LYS A 205 25.61 -17.26 0.06
N ALA A 206 25.79 -17.58 -1.23
CA ALA A 206 25.84 -16.58 -2.29
C ALA A 206 24.48 -15.86 -2.44
N VAL A 207 23.41 -16.65 -2.64
CA VAL A 207 22.10 -16.15 -3.12
C VAL A 207 21.06 -15.88 -2.03
N MET A 208 21.27 -16.29 -0.77
CA MET A 208 20.32 -16.05 0.34
C MET A 208 20.87 -15.08 1.38
N LYS A 209 20.04 -14.15 1.82
CA LYS A 209 20.33 -13.18 2.90
C LYS A 209 19.23 -13.21 3.96
N ASP A 210 19.57 -12.98 5.23
CA ASP A 210 18.62 -13.05 6.34
C ASP A 210 17.48 -12.03 6.22
N PHE A 211 17.77 -10.84 5.69
CA PHE A 211 16.76 -9.78 5.53
C PHE A 211 15.66 -10.10 4.52
N TYR A 212 15.80 -11.14 3.66
CA TYR A 212 14.71 -11.59 2.78
C TYR A 212 13.47 -12.08 3.54
N ARG A 213 13.58 -12.32 4.86
CA ARG A 213 12.46 -12.68 5.73
C ARG A 213 11.83 -11.49 6.46
N THR A 214 12.34 -10.27 6.26
CA THR A 214 11.86 -9.05 6.93
C THR A 214 11.13 -8.13 5.95
N SER A 215 10.17 -7.35 6.45
CA SER A 215 9.43 -6.39 5.61
C SER A 215 10.34 -5.31 4.99
N ASN A 216 11.51 -5.04 5.58
CA ASN A 216 12.49 -4.07 5.06
C ASN A 216 13.00 -4.43 3.65
N PHE A 217 13.04 -5.73 3.31
CA PHE A 217 13.36 -6.16 1.95
C PHE A 217 12.34 -5.64 0.93
N CYS A 218 11.05 -5.74 1.25
CA CYS A 218 9.97 -5.23 0.42
C CYS A 218 9.89 -3.69 0.46
N ALA A 219 10.18 -3.08 1.62
CA ALA A 219 10.15 -1.64 1.82
C ALA A 219 11.12 -0.88 0.89
N ALA A 220 12.23 -1.50 0.45
CA ALA A 220 13.15 -0.89 -0.50
C ALA A 220 12.47 -0.42 -1.80
N CYS A 221 11.40 -1.10 -2.23
CA CYS A 221 10.61 -0.74 -3.41
C CYS A 221 9.15 -0.32 -3.09
N HIS A 222 8.53 -0.93 -2.07
CA HIS A 222 7.13 -0.65 -1.65
C HIS A 222 7.02 0.42 -0.54
N LYS A 223 8.09 1.18 -0.32
CA LYS A 223 8.05 2.55 0.19
C LYS A 223 8.68 3.41 -0.90
N ALA A 224 8.11 4.57 -1.19
CA ALA A 224 8.63 5.44 -2.25
C ALA A 224 8.26 6.90 -2.02
N ALA A 225 9.11 7.81 -2.47
CA ALA A 225 8.87 9.25 -2.42
C ALA A 225 9.38 9.93 -3.69
N LEU A 226 8.69 10.97 -4.13
CA LEU A 226 9.04 11.80 -5.27
C LEU A 226 10.06 12.84 -4.79
N PRO A 227 11.35 12.74 -5.16
CA PRO A 227 12.34 13.73 -4.76
C PRO A 227 12.18 15.01 -5.59
N LYS A 228 12.71 16.12 -5.08
CA LYS A 228 12.74 17.40 -5.80
C LYS A 228 13.36 17.30 -7.20
N GLN A 229 14.38 16.45 -7.33
CA GLN A 229 15.06 16.12 -8.59
C GLN A 229 14.13 15.51 -9.66
N LEU A 230 12.97 14.96 -9.27
CA LEU A 230 11.98 14.39 -10.17
C LEU A 230 10.83 15.36 -10.46
N ASN A 231 10.28 16.03 -9.45
CA ASN A 231 9.04 16.83 -9.55
C ASN A 231 9.24 18.36 -9.64
N ASP A 232 10.51 18.81 -9.59
CA ASP A 232 10.96 20.22 -9.55
C ASP A 232 10.28 21.06 -8.45
N TYR A 233 9.86 20.42 -7.36
CA TYR A 233 9.05 21.01 -6.31
C TYR A 233 9.67 20.78 -4.93
N LYS A 234 9.37 19.64 -4.30
CA LYS A 234 9.80 19.24 -2.95
C LYS A 234 9.70 17.72 -2.78
N TRP A 235 10.29 17.14 -1.74
CA TRP A 235 10.05 15.74 -1.38
C TRP A 235 8.55 15.49 -1.07
N GLN A 236 7.96 14.44 -1.65
CA GLN A 236 6.58 14.03 -1.39
C GLN A 236 6.49 12.50 -1.28
N ARG A 237 5.87 11.95 -0.24
CA ARG A 237 5.64 10.50 -0.15
C ARG A 237 4.66 10.03 -1.24
N ALA A 238 5.02 8.97 -1.95
CA ALA A 238 4.21 8.34 -3.01
C ALA A 238 3.61 7.00 -2.59
N ILE A 239 4.39 6.14 -1.90
CA ILE A 239 3.97 4.80 -1.48
C ILE A 239 4.26 4.62 0.01
N PHE A 240 3.22 4.30 0.77
CA PHE A 240 3.21 4.32 2.25
C PHE A 240 3.22 2.92 2.89
N LEU A 241 3.29 1.83 2.10
CA LEU A 241 2.91 0.49 2.57
C LEU A 241 3.73 -0.01 3.78
N SER A 242 5.03 0.22 3.79
CA SER A 242 5.89 -0.14 4.94
C SER A 242 5.55 0.67 6.19
N ASP A 243 5.20 1.95 6.01
CA ASP A 243 4.85 2.85 7.12
C ASP A 243 3.51 2.44 7.74
N GLU A 244 2.52 2.10 6.90
CA GLU A 244 1.21 1.64 7.36
C GLU A 244 1.25 0.23 7.95
N TRP A 245 2.04 -0.67 7.38
CA TRP A 245 2.28 -2.01 7.92
C TRP A 245 2.85 -1.95 9.34
N GLN A 246 3.83 -1.09 9.60
CA GLN A 246 4.43 -0.94 10.93
C GLN A 246 3.43 -0.46 11.99
N LEU A 247 2.52 0.46 11.63
CA LEU A 247 1.48 0.95 12.53
C LEU A 247 0.35 -0.06 12.75
N SER A 248 0.28 -1.11 11.93
CA SER A 248 -0.77 -2.11 11.99
C SER A 248 -0.61 -3.10 13.14
N SER A 249 -1.71 -3.75 13.46
CA SER A 249 -1.77 -4.90 14.36
C SER A 249 -0.95 -6.10 13.91
N PHE A 250 -0.61 -6.18 12.63
CA PHE A 250 0.11 -7.30 12.03
C PHE A 250 1.62 -7.20 12.30
N ALA A 251 2.20 -6.00 12.31
CA ALA A 251 3.60 -5.82 12.67
C ALA A 251 3.86 -5.99 14.18
N LYS A 252 2.84 -5.70 15.01
CA LYS A 252 2.93 -5.60 16.49
C LYS A 252 4.04 -4.63 16.96
N GLN A 253 4.33 -3.60 16.18
CA GLN A 253 5.33 -2.56 16.49
C GLN A 253 4.71 -1.28 17.08
N SER A 254 3.39 -1.11 17.02
CA SER A 254 2.65 0.00 17.63
C SER A 254 1.59 -0.50 18.63
N PRO A 255 1.36 0.19 19.76
CA PRO A 255 0.25 -0.10 20.68
C PRO A 255 -1.10 0.47 20.19
N LEU A 256 -1.13 1.25 19.11
CA LEU A 256 -2.29 2.02 18.67
C LEU A 256 -3.36 1.31 17.80
N PRO A 257 -3.22 0.05 17.31
CA PRO A 257 -4.30 -0.65 16.62
C PRO A 257 -5.55 -0.87 17.50
N PHE A 258 -6.74 -0.78 16.89
CA PHE A 258 -8.03 -1.04 17.57
C PHE A 258 -8.33 -2.53 17.81
N TYR A 259 -7.68 -3.39 17.04
CA TYR A 259 -7.76 -4.84 17.13
C TYR A 259 -6.33 -5.35 17.10
N VAL A 260 -5.93 -6.18 18.05
CA VAL A 260 -4.56 -6.75 18.11
C VAL A 260 -4.57 -8.14 17.50
N LYS A 261 -3.54 -8.48 16.72
CA LYS A 261 -3.32 -9.84 16.20
C LYS A 261 -2.39 -10.60 17.13
N ASP A 262 -2.63 -11.90 17.30
CA ASP A 262 -1.85 -12.75 18.21
C ASP A 262 -0.39 -12.90 17.73
N GLN A 263 -0.20 -13.02 16.41
CA GLN A 263 1.09 -13.28 15.78
C GLN A 263 1.56 -12.11 14.91
N VAL A 264 2.89 -11.99 14.76
CA VAL A 264 3.51 -11.05 13.82
C VAL A 264 3.34 -11.58 12.39
N SER A 265 3.00 -10.72 11.45
CA SER A 265 2.96 -11.00 10.02
C SER A 265 3.83 -9.98 9.29
N THR A 266 4.69 -10.47 8.39
CA THR A 266 5.50 -9.63 7.48
C THR A 266 4.86 -9.59 6.09
N CYS A 267 5.41 -8.79 5.17
CA CYS A 267 4.98 -8.81 3.76
C CYS A 267 5.01 -10.24 3.19
N GLN A 268 6.06 -11.01 3.49
CA GLN A 268 6.25 -12.39 3.03
C GLN A 268 5.17 -13.35 3.55
N THR A 269 4.66 -13.17 4.79
CA THR A 269 3.65 -14.10 5.34
C THR A 269 2.31 -14.05 4.61
N CYS A 270 2.01 -12.96 3.89
CA CYS A 270 0.80 -12.81 3.09
C CYS A 270 1.05 -12.95 1.58
N HIS A 271 2.18 -12.44 1.08
CA HIS A 271 2.47 -12.38 -0.36
C HIS A 271 3.38 -13.50 -0.87
N MET A 272 4.11 -14.20 0.02
CA MET A 272 4.99 -15.33 -0.31
C MET A 272 4.63 -16.57 0.53
N THR A 273 3.33 -16.86 0.62
CA THR A 273 2.79 -18.03 1.32
C THR A 273 3.44 -19.31 0.82
N ARG A 274 3.63 -20.29 1.71
CA ARG A 274 4.20 -21.59 1.33
C ARG A 274 3.15 -22.46 0.65
N GLU A 275 3.37 -22.76 -0.62
CA GLU A 275 2.51 -23.60 -1.45
C GLU A 275 3.17 -24.96 -1.75
N ASP A 276 2.35 -25.97 -2.02
CA ASP A 276 2.80 -27.29 -2.47
C ASP A 276 3.31 -27.23 -3.92
N LEU A 277 4.39 -27.96 -4.23
CA LEU A 277 4.97 -28.00 -5.57
C LEU A 277 4.03 -28.63 -6.61
N THR A 278 4.02 -28.04 -7.80
CA THR A 278 3.45 -28.58 -9.05
C THR A 278 4.52 -29.10 -10.01
N THR A 279 5.76 -28.60 -9.90
CA THR A 279 6.95 -29.01 -10.67
C THR A 279 8.21 -29.05 -9.79
N SER A 280 9.39 -29.31 -10.37
CA SER A 280 10.64 -29.48 -9.62
C SER A 280 11.22 -28.15 -9.10
N ASP A 281 11.55 -28.11 -7.80
CA ASP A 281 12.33 -27.00 -7.22
C ASP A 281 13.29 -27.50 -6.11
N SER A 282 14.59 -27.33 -6.31
CA SER A 282 15.64 -27.73 -5.36
C SER A 282 15.68 -26.87 -4.09
N GLY A 283 15.00 -25.71 -4.08
CA GLY A 283 14.88 -24.82 -2.92
C GLY A 283 13.68 -25.16 -2.01
N ALA A 284 12.82 -26.10 -2.42
CA ALA A 284 11.66 -26.51 -1.65
C ALA A 284 12.04 -27.20 -0.33
N LYS A 285 11.17 -27.07 0.68
CA LYS A 285 11.31 -27.71 1.99
C LYS A 285 10.00 -28.40 2.32
N GLU A 286 10.07 -29.69 2.67
CA GLU A 286 8.89 -30.51 2.98
C GLU A 286 7.84 -30.51 1.84
N GLY A 287 8.31 -30.53 0.58
CA GLY A 287 7.45 -30.45 -0.61
C GLY A 287 6.85 -29.06 -0.88
N LYS A 288 7.24 -28.03 -0.11
CA LYS A 288 6.71 -26.67 -0.21
C LYS A 288 7.74 -25.60 -0.54
N LEU A 289 7.34 -24.66 -1.38
CA LEU A 289 8.11 -23.48 -1.77
C LEU A 289 7.43 -22.22 -1.24
N ALA A 290 8.20 -21.18 -0.91
CA ALA A 290 7.62 -19.86 -0.64
C ALA A 290 7.24 -19.23 -1.98
N SER A 291 5.96 -18.92 -2.19
CA SER A 291 5.46 -18.59 -3.53
C SER A 291 6.11 -17.32 -4.11
N HIS A 292 6.55 -17.41 -5.35
CA HIS A 292 7.05 -16.31 -6.18
C HIS A 292 5.95 -15.71 -7.06
N ARG A 293 4.68 -15.85 -6.66
CA ARG A 293 3.53 -15.21 -7.33
C ARG A 293 3.29 -13.77 -6.87
N TRP A 294 3.68 -13.44 -5.64
CA TRP A 294 3.39 -12.17 -4.96
C TRP A 294 1.93 -11.74 -5.14
N LEU A 295 1.01 -12.62 -4.69
CA LEU A 295 -0.43 -12.39 -4.81
C LEU A 295 -0.80 -11.06 -4.15
N GLY A 296 -1.50 -10.23 -4.91
CA GLY A 296 -1.86 -8.86 -4.53
C GLY A 296 -2.90 -8.34 -5.51
N ALA A 297 -3.21 -7.05 -5.47
CA ALA A 297 -4.35 -6.50 -6.20
C ALA A 297 -4.11 -6.29 -7.72
N ASN A 298 -3.29 -7.10 -8.40
CA ASN A 298 -2.99 -6.93 -9.82
C ASN A 298 -3.73 -7.94 -10.71
N THR A 299 -4.91 -7.56 -11.17
CA THR A 299 -5.71 -8.35 -12.13
C THR A 299 -5.39 -8.04 -13.61
N VAL A 300 -4.60 -7.00 -13.91
CA VAL A 300 -4.34 -6.60 -15.31
C VAL A 300 -3.29 -7.49 -15.96
N ILE A 301 -2.19 -7.74 -15.26
CA ILE A 301 -1.07 -8.54 -15.80
C ILE A 301 -1.54 -9.96 -16.12
N PRO A 302 -2.31 -10.66 -15.26
CA PRO A 302 -2.87 -11.96 -15.59
C PRO A 302 -3.87 -11.91 -16.75
N LYS A 303 -4.74 -10.89 -16.82
CA LYS A 303 -5.69 -10.75 -17.95
C LYS A 303 -4.98 -10.50 -19.28
N PHE A 304 -3.99 -9.60 -19.29
CA PHE A 304 -3.33 -9.17 -20.52
C PHE A 304 -2.43 -10.25 -21.13
N TYR A 305 -1.76 -11.05 -20.29
CA TYR A 305 -0.87 -12.13 -20.74
C TYR A 305 -1.50 -13.53 -20.71
N ASN A 306 -2.79 -13.65 -20.35
CA ASN A 306 -3.52 -14.92 -20.19
C ASN A 306 -2.86 -15.88 -19.18
N TYR A 307 -2.57 -15.37 -17.97
CA TYR A 307 -2.06 -16.18 -16.85
C TYR A 307 -3.20 -16.62 -15.94
N ASP A 308 -4.00 -17.58 -16.40
CA ASP A 308 -5.25 -18.00 -15.74
C ASP A 308 -5.05 -18.43 -14.29
N THR A 309 -4.03 -19.25 -13.98
CA THR A 309 -3.68 -19.67 -12.62
C THR A 309 -3.37 -18.47 -11.70
N GLN A 310 -2.68 -17.46 -12.22
CA GLN A 310 -2.37 -16.24 -11.48
C GLN A 310 -3.62 -15.39 -11.28
N MET A 311 -4.51 -15.31 -12.27
CA MET A 311 -5.80 -14.62 -12.15
C MET A 311 -6.68 -15.27 -11.08
N GLU A 312 -6.86 -16.59 -11.12
CA GLU A 312 -7.68 -17.34 -10.18
C GLU A 312 -7.19 -17.12 -8.73
N LYS A 313 -5.89 -17.33 -8.48
CA LYS A 313 -5.27 -17.10 -7.17
C LYS A 313 -5.39 -15.63 -6.73
N THR A 314 -5.28 -14.67 -7.65
CA THR A 314 -5.44 -13.23 -7.36
C THR A 314 -6.87 -12.89 -6.94
N VAL A 315 -7.87 -13.41 -7.65
CA VAL A 315 -9.30 -13.22 -7.30
C VAL A 315 -9.63 -13.89 -5.97
N ALA A 316 -9.10 -15.09 -5.71
CA ALA A 316 -9.26 -15.77 -4.42
C ALA A 316 -8.62 -14.97 -3.28
N PHE A 317 -7.41 -14.43 -3.46
CA PHE A 317 -6.72 -13.58 -2.49
C PHE A 317 -7.53 -12.31 -2.16
N LEU A 318 -8.06 -11.62 -3.17
CA LEU A 318 -8.89 -10.42 -2.97
C LEU A 318 -10.22 -10.71 -2.27
N LYS A 319 -10.73 -11.94 -2.35
CA LYS A 319 -11.95 -12.41 -1.69
C LYS A 319 -11.70 -13.11 -0.34
N ALA A 320 -10.46 -13.20 0.13
CA ALA A 320 -10.07 -13.97 1.33
C ALA A 320 -10.47 -13.32 2.67
N GLY A 321 -11.67 -12.74 2.76
CA GLY A 321 -12.21 -12.14 3.99
C GLY A 321 -11.50 -10.86 4.44
N VAL A 322 -10.87 -10.13 3.51
CA VAL A 322 -10.09 -8.92 3.81
C VAL A 322 -10.94 -7.75 4.36
N PHE A 323 -12.20 -7.68 3.92
CA PHE A 323 -13.21 -6.74 4.41
C PHE A 323 -14.30 -7.41 5.25
N ASN A 324 -14.97 -6.60 6.06
CA ASN A 324 -16.33 -6.87 6.52
C ASN A 324 -17.24 -5.72 6.06
N VAL A 325 -18.29 -6.04 5.31
CA VAL A 325 -19.38 -5.12 5.00
C VAL A 325 -20.54 -5.42 5.95
N ASP A 326 -20.99 -4.41 6.69
CA ASP A 326 -22.11 -4.49 7.63
C ASP A 326 -23.18 -3.47 7.24
N ILE A 327 -24.42 -3.93 7.03
CA ILE A 327 -25.60 -3.08 6.99
C ILE A 327 -25.97 -2.82 8.46
N PHE A 328 -25.31 -1.81 9.02
CA PHE A 328 -25.24 -1.57 10.47
C PHE A 328 -26.53 -0.96 11.02
N GLY A 329 -27.06 0.07 10.36
CA GLY A 329 -28.16 0.88 10.89
C GLY A 329 -29.17 1.30 9.83
N LEU A 330 -30.38 1.59 10.27
CA LEU A 330 -31.47 2.12 9.45
C LEU A 330 -32.08 3.35 10.13
N GLU A 331 -32.13 4.49 9.45
CA GLU A 331 -32.90 5.67 9.86
C GLU A 331 -34.16 5.74 9.00
N LYS A 332 -35.31 5.99 9.62
CA LYS A 332 -36.59 6.20 8.94
C LYS A 332 -36.98 7.67 9.08
N ASN A 333 -37.38 8.31 7.98
CA ASN A 333 -37.91 9.69 7.95
C ASN A 333 -37.03 10.72 8.72
N GLN A 334 -35.70 10.53 8.68
CA GLN A 334 -34.70 11.33 9.41
C GLN A 334 -34.85 11.30 10.95
N GLU A 335 -35.53 10.29 11.50
CA GLU A 335 -35.63 10.01 12.93
C GLU A 335 -34.36 9.30 13.48
N LYS A 336 -34.42 8.85 14.74
CA LYS A 336 -33.33 8.14 15.40
C LYS A 336 -32.97 6.83 14.67
N ILE A 337 -31.67 6.60 14.47
CA ILE A 337 -31.10 5.36 13.94
C ILE A 337 -31.53 4.11 14.75
N ILE A 338 -32.03 3.11 14.03
CA ILE A 338 -32.25 1.74 14.50
C ILE A 338 -30.95 0.98 14.25
N ALA A 339 -30.22 0.66 15.30
CA ALA A 339 -28.94 -0.05 15.20
C ALA A 339 -28.61 -0.89 16.44
N PRO A 340 -27.94 -2.04 16.28
CA PRO A 340 -27.59 -2.66 15.00
C PRO A 340 -28.82 -3.33 14.35
N VAL A 341 -28.94 -3.24 13.03
CA VAL A 341 -30.03 -3.90 12.27
C VAL A 341 -30.06 -5.40 12.59
N GLY A 342 -31.25 -5.90 12.95
CA GLY A 342 -31.48 -7.27 13.40
C GLY A 342 -31.45 -7.47 14.93
N ASN A 343 -31.12 -6.44 15.72
CA ASN A 343 -31.13 -6.51 17.20
C ASN A 343 -32.52 -6.25 17.82
N ASP A 344 -33.22 -5.22 17.33
CA ASP A 344 -34.50 -4.74 17.88
C ASP A 344 -35.61 -4.79 16.81
N ASN A 345 -36.87 -4.80 17.25
CA ASN A 345 -38.02 -4.74 16.34
C ASN A 345 -38.18 -3.33 15.75
N PHE A 346 -38.44 -3.24 14.45
CA PHE A 346 -38.74 -1.97 13.77
C PHE A 346 -39.82 -2.13 12.69
N THR A 347 -40.34 -1.01 12.19
CA THR A 347 -41.38 -1.00 11.14
C THR A 347 -40.95 -0.17 9.94
N VAL A 348 -41.24 -0.70 8.75
CA VAL A 348 -41.09 -0.01 7.45
C VAL A 348 -42.46 0.06 6.79
N ALA A 349 -42.87 1.24 6.36
CA ALA A 349 -44.16 1.49 5.70
C ALA A 349 -43.97 1.95 4.24
N PRO A 350 -44.99 1.78 3.38
CA PRO A 350 -44.98 2.37 2.05
C PRO A 350 -44.84 3.90 2.13
N GLY A 351 -43.99 4.48 1.29
CA GLY A 351 -43.71 5.92 1.28
C GLY A 351 -42.64 6.40 2.26
N ASP A 352 -42.13 5.56 3.18
CA ASP A 352 -41.04 5.92 4.08
C ASP A 352 -39.76 6.33 3.33
N LEU A 353 -39.07 7.35 3.85
CA LEU A 353 -37.71 7.70 3.47
C LEU A 353 -36.74 6.91 4.36
N LEU A 354 -35.91 6.05 3.77
CA LEU A 354 -34.97 5.20 4.50
C LEU A 354 -33.53 5.62 4.21
N THR A 355 -32.75 5.89 5.25
CA THR A 355 -31.27 5.99 5.16
C THR A 355 -30.65 4.71 5.72
N THR A 356 -29.91 3.98 4.90
CA THR A 356 -29.15 2.80 5.33
C THR A 356 -27.71 3.19 5.63
N THR A 357 -27.24 2.87 6.84
CA THR A 357 -25.86 3.10 7.29
C THR A 357 -25.03 1.84 7.09
N ILE A 358 -24.08 1.90 6.16
CA ILE A 358 -23.12 0.85 5.83
C ILE A 358 -21.81 1.09 6.56
N ILE A 359 -21.25 0.05 7.17
CA ILE A 359 -19.92 0.07 7.77
C ILE A 359 -19.00 -0.91 7.04
N ILE A 360 -17.94 -0.39 6.44
CA ILE A 360 -16.88 -1.17 5.81
C ILE A 360 -15.67 -1.19 6.75
N GLN A 361 -15.24 -2.38 7.17
CA GLN A 361 -14.06 -2.57 8.03
C GLN A 361 -12.93 -3.25 7.25
N ASN A 362 -11.74 -2.65 7.23
CA ASN A 362 -10.51 -3.30 6.79
C ASN A 362 -9.97 -4.18 7.93
N LYS A 363 -10.15 -5.50 7.84
CA LYS A 363 -9.79 -6.46 8.92
C LYS A 363 -8.64 -7.42 8.55
N GLY A 364 -8.36 -7.56 7.26
CA GLY A 364 -7.38 -8.50 6.71
C GLY A 364 -6.19 -7.87 5.99
N ILE A 365 -6.20 -6.56 5.72
CA ILE A 365 -5.10 -5.88 5.02
C ILE A 365 -4.25 -5.14 6.05
N ALA A 366 -2.94 -5.39 6.06
CA ALA A 366 -2.01 -4.83 7.04
C ALA A 366 -1.61 -3.37 6.75
N HIS A 367 -2.03 -2.80 5.63
CA HIS A 367 -1.82 -1.41 5.22
C HIS A 367 -3.17 -0.81 4.79
N SER A 368 -3.19 0.44 4.33
CA SER A 368 -4.43 1.06 3.85
C SER A 368 -4.94 0.42 2.56
N HIS A 369 -6.23 0.59 2.30
CA HIS A 369 -6.88 0.29 1.03
C HIS A 369 -7.52 1.56 0.45
N VAL A 370 -7.33 1.90 -0.82
CA VAL A 370 -6.41 1.26 -1.78
C VAL A 370 -4.93 1.45 -1.39
N PRO A 371 -4.04 0.49 -1.72
CA PRO A 371 -2.69 0.40 -1.14
C PRO A 371 -1.68 1.42 -1.70
N GLU A 372 -1.02 1.10 -2.80
CA GLU A 372 -0.07 1.97 -3.54
C GLU A 372 -0.79 2.61 -4.75
N GLN A 373 -0.19 3.58 -5.46
CA GLN A 373 -0.73 4.18 -6.70
C GLN A 373 -2.23 4.57 -6.59
N ARG A 374 -2.56 5.21 -5.45
CA ARG A 374 -3.93 5.50 -4.97
C ARG A 374 -4.74 6.47 -5.85
N ASP A 375 -4.05 7.10 -6.79
CA ASP A 375 -4.56 8.03 -7.78
C ASP A 375 -5.26 7.35 -8.96
N MET A 376 -4.83 6.14 -9.34
CA MET A 376 -5.39 5.39 -10.46
C MET A 376 -6.09 4.07 -10.07
N TYR A 377 -5.88 3.55 -8.84
CA TYR A 377 -6.61 2.34 -8.41
C TYR A 377 -8.05 2.70 -8.10
N GLU A 378 -8.99 1.91 -8.64
CA GLU A 378 -10.41 2.17 -8.48
C GLU A 378 -11.07 1.09 -7.61
N SER A 379 -11.50 1.51 -6.43
CA SER A 379 -12.29 0.68 -5.52
C SER A 379 -13.41 1.51 -4.95
N TRP A 380 -14.61 0.94 -4.89
CA TRP A 380 -15.80 1.67 -4.51
C TRP A 380 -16.78 0.79 -3.76
N VAL A 381 -17.75 1.45 -3.13
CA VAL A 381 -18.95 0.79 -2.63
C VAL A 381 -20.02 0.87 -3.72
N GLU A 382 -20.47 -0.29 -4.20
CA GLU A 382 -21.71 -0.38 -4.97
C GLU A 382 -22.86 -0.66 -4.01
N PHE A 383 -23.93 0.13 -4.10
CA PHE A 383 -25.14 -0.01 -3.28
C PHE A 383 -26.36 -0.13 -4.16
N GLU A 384 -27.21 -1.12 -3.89
CA GLU A 384 -28.44 -1.36 -4.62
C GLU A 384 -29.60 -1.63 -3.65
N ALA A 385 -30.71 -0.92 -3.82
CA ALA A 385 -31.98 -1.19 -3.15
C ALA A 385 -33.02 -1.60 -4.20
N LYS A 386 -33.75 -2.69 -3.96
CA LYS A 386 -34.77 -3.25 -4.86
C LYS A 386 -36.07 -3.60 -4.13
N ASP A 387 -37.19 -3.48 -4.83
CA ASP A 387 -38.46 -4.04 -4.37
C ASP A 387 -38.57 -5.56 -4.61
N ALA A 388 -39.66 -6.16 -4.16
CA ALA A 388 -39.93 -7.59 -4.33
C ALA A 388 -40.18 -8.04 -5.79
N ALA A 389 -40.44 -7.11 -6.71
CA ALA A 389 -40.53 -7.38 -8.15
C ALA A 389 -39.16 -7.24 -8.86
N GLY A 390 -38.13 -6.76 -8.15
CA GLY A 390 -36.79 -6.54 -8.66
C GLY A 390 -36.55 -5.15 -9.25
N HIS A 391 -37.51 -4.22 -9.13
CA HIS A 391 -37.30 -2.83 -9.57
C HIS A 391 -36.31 -2.12 -8.65
N THR A 392 -35.33 -1.46 -9.23
CA THR A 392 -34.35 -0.65 -8.52
C THR A 392 -34.99 0.60 -7.93
N LEU A 393 -34.91 0.74 -6.61
CA LEU A 393 -35.30 1.94 -5.86
C LEU A 393 -34.15 2.94 -5.72
N MET A 394 -32.91 2.45 -5.74
CA MET A 394 -31.67 3.23 -5.75
C MET A 394 -30.52 2.35 -6.24
N HIS A 395 -29.62 2.91 -7.06
CA HIS A 395 -28.33 2.29 -7.42
C HIS A 395 -27.24 3.36 -7.41
N SER A 396 -26.13 3.05 -6.75
CA SER A 396 -24.90 3.85 -6.73
C SER A 396 -23.71 2.92 -6.99
N GLY A 397 -22.72 3.38 -7.74
CA GLY A 397 -21.52 2.58 -8.06
C GLY A 397 -21.67 1.66 -9.27
N THR A 398 -22.56 1.98 -10.21
CA THR A 398 -22.64 1.32 -11.51
C THR A 398 -21.42 1.69 -12.38
N ILE A 399 -20.92 0.74 -13.18
CA ILE A 399 -20.00 1.05 -14.29
C ILE A 399 -20.81 1.43 -15.53
N GLN A 400 -20.52 2.59 -16.10
CA GLN A 400 -21.18 3.16 -17.27
C GLN A 400 -20.77 2.43 -18.56
N PRO A 401 -21.52 2.57 -19.68
CA PRO A 401 -21.19 1.89 -20.95
C PRO A 401 -19.85 2.26 -21.58
N ASN A 402 -19.23 3.38 -21.18
CA ASN A 402 -17.88 3.78 -21.58
C ASN A 402 -16.79 3.22 -20.64
N GLY A 403 -17.17 2.50 -19.59
CA GLY A 403 -16.30 1.94 -18.56
C GLY A 403 -16.01 2.87 -17.38
N ASP A 404 -16.51 4.10 -17.35
CA ASP A 404 -16.33 5.00 -16.20
C ASP A 404 -17.22 4.58 -15.01
N LEU A 405 -16.76 4.82 -13.80
CA LEU A 405 -17.56 4.63 -12.59
C LEU A 405 -18.62 5.74 -12.44
N ASP A 406 -19.77 5.45 -11.82
CA ASP A 406 -20.73 6.45 -11.33
C ASP A 406 -19.99 7.53 -10.50
N PRO A 407 -19.98 8.82 -10.92
CA PRO A 407 -19.25 9.87 -10.22
C PRO A 407 -19.70 10.10 -8.77
N ARG A 408 -20.85 9.55 -8.36
CA ARG A 408 -21.42 9.66 -7.02
C ARG A 408 -21.10 8.44 -6.13
N ALA A 409 -20.27 7.51 -6.59
CA ALA A 409 -19.95 6.29 -5.86
C ALA A 409 -18.88 6.54 -4.79
N HIS A 410 -19.15 6.13 -3.54
CA HIS A 410 -18.17 6.20 -2.46
C HIS A 410 -16.89 5.46 -2.85
N SER A 411 -15.80 6.19 -3.01
CA SER A 411 -14.58 5.69 -3.64
C SER A 411 -13.43 5.65 -2.64
N PHE A 412 -12.82 4.49 -2.44
CA PHE A 412 -11.56 4.35 -1.69
C PHE A 412 -10.40 4.81 -2.58
N THR A 413 -10.03 6.08 -2.49
CA THR A 413 -9.07 6.72 -3.41
C THR A 413 -8.28 7.84 -2.74
N ASN A 414 -7.23 8.31 -3.41
CA ASN A 414 -6.52 9.53 -3.08
C ASN A 414 -6.47 10.43 -4.34
N ARG A 415 -7.23 11.53 -4.38
CA ARG A 415 -7.31 12.34 -5.59
C ARG A 415 -6.25 13.43 -5.62
N LEU A 416 -5.14 13.09 -6.30
CA LEU A 416 -4.01 13.98 -6.52
C LEU A 416 -4.34 15.05 -7.58
N VAL A 417 -4.06 16.30 -7.23
CA VAL A 417 -4.18 17.47 -8.10
C VAL A 417 -2.79 17.91 -8.55
N ASN A 418 -2.69 18.20 -9.85
CA ASN A 418 -1.45 18.56 -10.53
C ASN A 418 -1.19 20.08 -10.58
N THR A 419 -0.07 20.47 -11.19
CA THR A 419 0.36 21.86 -11.46
C THR A 419 -0.67 22.78 -12.13
N ARG A 420 -1.70 22.23 -12.77
CA ARG A 420 -2.74 22.97 -13.51
C ARG A 420 -4.05 23.11 -12.74
N GLY A 421 -4.12 22.61 -11.49
CA GLY A 421 -5.38 22.59 -10.73
C GLY A 421 -6.39 21.58 -11.25
N THR A 422 -5.94 20.54 -11.95
CA THR A 422 -6.76 19.40 -12.41
C THR A 422 -6.28 18.10 -11.78
N ILE A 423 -7.11 17.06 -11.80
CA ILE A 423 -6.72 15.72 -11.35
C ILE A 423 -5.50 15.20 -12.15
N ASN A 424 -4.71 14.32 -11.54
CA ASN A 424 -3.65 13.56 -12.19
C ASN A 424 -4.13 12.14 -12.53
N ASP A 425 -4.83 12.03 -13.65
CA ASP A 425 -5.46 10.83 -14.21
C ASP A 425 -4.52 9.97 -15.06
N LEU A 426 -3.38 10.52 -15.51
CA LEU A 426 -2.37 9.81 -16.31
C LEU A 426 -1.15 9.32 -15.50
N HIS A 427 -1.20 9.41 -14.18
CA HIS A 427 -0.08 9.12 -13.26
C HIS A 427 1.21 9.87 -13.62
N GLN A 428 1.11 11.14 -13.98
CA GLN A 428 2.28 12.01 -14.21
C GLN A 428 2.85 12.43 -12.86
N VAL A 429 3.46 11.52 -12.10
CA VAL A 429 3.80 11.77 -10.68
C VAL A 429 4.70 12.99 -10.46
N TRP A 430 5.54 13.35 -11.43
CA TRP A 430 6.37 14.56 -11.42
C TRP A 430 5.56 15.87 -11.44
N ASN A 431 4.29 15.84 -11.84
CA ASN A 431 3.38 16.98 -11.86
C ASN A 431 2.50 17.08 -10.60
N ASN A 432 2.60 16.15 -9.65
CA ASN A 432 1.84 16.16 -8.40
C ASN A 432 2.08 17.43 -7.57
N ARG A 433 1.02 18.00 -6.98
CA ARG A 433 1.14 19.16 -6.07
C ARG A 433 0.45 18.96 -4.74
N VAL A 434 -0.79 18.50 -4.72
CA VAL A 434 -1.58 18.35 -3.48
C VAL A 434 -2.57 17.19 -3.58
N VAL A 435 -2.96 16.65 -2.43
CA VAL A 435 -4.11 15.75 -2.29
C VAL A 435 -5.37 16.60 -2.09
N ALA A 436 -6.38 16.46 -2.94
CA ALA A 436 -7.68 17.12 -2.74
C ALA A 436 -8.48 16.45 -1.62
N TYR A 437 -8.52 15.11 -1.61
CA TYR A 437 -9.05 14.30 -0.52
C TYR A 437 -8.52 12.87 -0.59
N ASN A 438 -8.63 12.15 0.54
CA ASN A 438 -8.15 10.79 0.71
C ASN A 438 -9.18 9.98 1.51
N ASN A 439 -9.93 9.11 0.83
CA ASN A 439 -10.92 8.22 1.42
C ASN A 439 -10.38 6.77 1.55
N THR A 440 -9.06 6.60 1.75
CA THR A 440 -8.49 5.27 2.05
C THR A 440 -8.80 4.79 3.47
N ILE A 441 -8.90 3.46 3.64
CA ILE A 441 -9.23 2.80 4.90
C ILE A 441 -8.01 2.04 5.45
N ALA A 442 -7.41 2.56 6.53
CA ALA A 442 -6.24 1.97 7.17
C ALA A 442 -6.52 0.62 7.86
N SER A 443 -5.47 -0.17 8.08
CA SER A 443 -5.55 -1.49 8.73
C SER A 443 -6.28 -1.43 10.07
N GLY A 444 -7.31 -2.26 10.25
CA GLY A 444 -8.09 -2.35 11.48
C GLY A 444 -9.06 -1.20 11.71
N ARG A 445 -9.17 -0.24 10.77
CA ARG A 445 -10.16 0.85 10.80
C ARG A 445 -11.48 0.44 10.14
N SER A 446 -12.47 1.31 10.31
CA SER A 446 -13.78 1.22 9.65
C SER A 446 -14.12 2.57 9.01
N GLN A 447 -14.86 2.56 7.91
CA GLN A 447 -15.50 3.74 7.32
C GLN A 447 -17.02 3.59 7.35
N VAL A 448 -17.71 4.73 7.35
CA VAL A 448 -19.16 4.83 7.24
C VAL A 448 -19.54 5.34 5.86
N VAL A 449 -20.60 4.78 5.29
CA VAL A 449 -21.22 5.27 4.06
C VAL A 449 -22.73 5.20 4.25
N ARG A 450 -23.48 6.22 3.83
CA ARG A 450 -24.94 6.28 4.02
C ARG A 450 -25.67 6.44 2.69
N TYR A 451 -26.71 5.64 2.48
CA TYR A 451 -27.49 5.62 1.24
C TYR A 451 -28.96 5.85 1.55
N GLN A 452 -29.58 6.85 0.91
CA GLN A 452 -30.96 7.25 1.17
C GLN A 452 -31.86 7.08 -0.05
N PHE A 453 -32.92 6.29 0.12
CA PHE A 453 -33.92 5.97 -0.89
C PHE A 453 -35.34 6.00 -0.30
N LYS A 454 -36.37 6.00 -1.15
CA LYS A 454 -37.78 6.05 -0.73
C LYS A 454 -38.47 4.73 -1.05
N VAL A 455 -39.22 4.21 -0.10
CA VAL A 455 -40.09 3.05 -0.30
C VAL A 455 -41.27 3.47 -1.19
N PRO A 456 -41.62 2.72 -2.25
CA PRO A 456 -42.79 3.03 -3.08
C PRO A 456 -44.08 3.14 -2.24
N ALA A 457 -44.97 4.05 -2.61
CA ALA A 457 -46.23 4.28 -1.89
C ALA A 457 -47.22 3.10 -2.01
N ASP A 458 -47.01 2.25 -3.01
CA ASP A 458 -47.72 1.02 -3.34
C ASP A 458 -46.93 -0.26 -3.00
N ALA A 459 -45.81 -0.16 -2.27
CA ALA A 459 -44.99 -1.31 -1.91
C ALA A 459 -45.76 -2.32 -1.03
N THR A 460 -46.05 -3.50 -1.57
CA THR A 460 -46.69 -4.60 -0.83
C THR A 460 -45.74 -5.74 -0.46
N GLY A 461 -44.53 -5.76 -1.02
CA GLY A 461 -43.53 -6.80 -0.80
C GLY A 461 -42.23 -6.24 -0.21
N PRO A 462 -41.37 -7.10 0.35
CA PRO A 462 -40.15 -6.66 1.04
C PRO A 462 -39.18 -5.90 0.13
N ILE A 463 -38.35 -5.06 0.74
CA ILE A 463 -37.25 -4.35 0.09
C ILE A 463 -35.94 -5.08 0.39
N THR A 464 -35.16 -5.38 -0.64
CA THR A 464 -33.81 -5.95 -0.49
C THR A 464 -32.76 -4.87 -0.72
N VAL A 465 -31.80 -4.76 0.20
CA VAL A 465 -30.67 -3.82 0.14
C VAL A 465 -29.37 -4.60 0.12
N THR A 466 -28.50 -4.31 -0.84
CA THR A 466 -27.18 -4.93 -1.02
C THR A 466 -26.09 -3.87 -1.09
N ALA A 467 -25.00 -4.08 -0.35
CA ALA A 467 -23.79 -3.27 -0.42
C ALA A 467 -22.58 -4.16 -0.75
N LYS A 468 -21.74 -3.73 -1.70
CA LYS A 468 -20.56 -4.47 -2.19
C LYS A 468 -19.33 -3.58 -2.18
N VAL A 469 -18.18 -4.11 -1.76
CA VAL A 469 -16.88 -3.48 -2.02
C VAL A 469 -16.31 -4.08 -3.29
N ASN A 470 -16.27 -3.28 -4.35
CA ASN A 470 -15.75 -3.65 -5.66
C ASN A 470 -14.34 -3.08 -5.87
N TYR A 471 -13.56 -3.73 -6.74
CA TYR A 471 -12.20 -3.33 -7.09
C TYR A 471 -11.88 -3.62 -8.56
N ARG A 472 -11.26 -2.66 -9.25
CA ARG A 472 -10.43 -2.92 -10.44
C ARG A 472 -9.07 -2.24 -10.26
N ARG A 473 -8.02 -2.83 -10.85
CA ARG A 473 -6.64 -2.38 -10.63
C ARG A 473 -6.38 -0.97 -11.11
N PHE A 474 -7.01 -0.54 -12.19
CA PHE A 474 -6.87 0.80 -12.73
C PHE A 474 -8.24 1.31 -13.18
N ASP A 475 -8.47 2.62 -13.06
CA ASP A 475 -9.60 3.31 -13.67
C ASP A 475 -9.58 3.19 -15.22
N GLN A 476 -10.71 3.49 -15.85
CA GLN A 476 -10.84 3.31 -17.29
C GLN A 476 -10.01 4.32 -18.09
N HIS A 477 -9.86 5.55 -17.62
CA HIS A 477 -9.14 6.60 -18.33
C HIS A 477 -7.65 6.29 -18.41
N PHE A 478 -7.04 5.92 -17.28
CA PHE A 478 -5.64 5.49 -17.24
C PHE A 478 -5.41 4.24 -18.13
N MET A 479 -6.35 3.29 -18.17
CA MET A 479 -6.21 2.10 -19.01
C MET A 479 -6.34 2.37 -20.49
N ASP A 480 -7.30 3.21 -20.90
CA ASP A 480 -7.48 3.58 -22.30
C ASP A 480 -6.29 4.41 -22.80
N PHE A 481 -5.71 5.25 -21.94
CA PHE A 481 -4.39 5.84 -22.16
C PHE A 481 -3.32 4.75 -22.30
N GLY A 482 -3.11 3.91 -21.28
CA GLY A 482 -2.04 2.91 -21.24
C GLY A 482 -2.04 1.95 -22.43
N MET A 483 -3.23 1.58 -22.91
CA MET A 483 -3.43 0.65 -24.03
C MET A 483 -3.57 1.34 -25.40
N GLY A 484 -3.87 2.64 -25.44
CA GLY A 484 -4.12 3.40 -26.67
C GLY A 484 -5.40 3.05 -27.41
N LYS A 485 -6.31 2.36 -26.73
CA LYS A 485 -7.66 1.96 -27.17
C LYS A 485 -8.46 1.58 -25.92
N HIS A 486 -9.78 1.51 -26.06
CA HIS A 486 -10.62 1.00 -24.98
C HIS A 486 -10.20 -0.41 -24.55
N TYR A 487 -10.00 -0.61 -23.24
CA TYR A 487 -9.63 -1.91 -22.67
C TYR A 487 -10.41 -2.18 -21.38
N GLU A 488 -11.42 -3.04 -21.48
CA GLU A 488 -12.25 -3.42 -20.34
C GLU A 488 -11.42 -4.05 -19.21
N MET A 489 -11.70 -3.64 -17.99
CA MET A 489 -11.00 -4.11 -16.80
C MET A 489 -11.82 -5.14 -16.00
N PRO A 490 -11.20 -6.20 -15.46
CA PRO A 490 -11.89 -7.17 -14.62
C PRO A 490 -12.20 -6.55 -13.26
N VAL A 491 -13.49 -6.52 -12.90
CA VAL A 491 -13.98 -6.06 -11.59
C VAL A 491 -14.08 -7.27 -10.65
N VAL A 492 -13.60 -7.10 -9.42
CA VAL A 492 -13.69 -8.10 -8.35
C VAL A 492 -14.49 -7.53 -7.20
N THR A 493 -15.67 -8.12 -6.93
CA THR A 493 -16.38 -7.92 -5.65
C THR A 493 -15.59 -8.62 -4.54
N MET A 494 -14.95 -7.84 -3.67
CA MET A 494 -14.06 -8.32 -2.61
C MET A 494 -14.84 -8.80 -1.38
N SER A 495 -15.98 -8.16 -1.10
CA SER A 495 -16.90 -8.49 -0.02
C SER A 495 -18.27 -7.87 -0.31
N GLU A 496 -19.34 -8.51 0.11
CA GLU A 496 -20.70 -7.99 -0.03
C GLU A 496 -21.57 -8.33 1.16
N ARG A 497 -22.68 -7.60 1.32
CA ARG A 497 -23.72 -7.91 2.30
C ARG A 497 -25.10 -7.53 1.79
N THR A 498 -26.07 -8.39 2.04
CA THR A 498 -27.48 -8.19 1.68
C THR A 498 -28.35 -8.28 2.93
N ARG A 499 -29.37 -7.43 3.02
CA ARG A 499 -30.47 -7.51 4.00
C ARG A 499 -31.81 -7.34 3.27
N THR A 500 -32.86 -7.89 3.87
CA THR A 500 -34.23 -7.77 3.37
C THR A 500 -35.10 -7.21 4.49
N PHE A 501 -35.89 -6.18 4.18
CA PHE A 501 -36.78 -5.49 5.09
C PHE A 501 -38.23 -5.72 4.65
N THR A 502 -39.05 -6.29 5.53
CA THR A 502 -40.47 -6.51 5.28
C THR A 502 -41.23 -5.18 5.36
N ILE A 503 -42.20 -4.96 4.48
CA ILE A 503 -43.18 -3.88 4.65
C ILE A 503 -44.14 -4.29 5.77
N GLY A 504 -44.13 -3.54 6.88
CA GLY A 504 -44.71 -3.91 8.16
C GLY A 504 -43.64 -4.16 9.22
N ASP A 505 -43.88 -5.13 10.11
CA ASP A 505 -42.99 -5.47 11.22
C ASP A 505 -41.73 -6.23 10.76
N ASN A 506 -40.59 -5.84 11.33
CA ASN A 506 -39.29 -6.47 11.16
C ASN A 506 -38.77 -6.89 12.55
N PRO A 507 -39.03 -8.14 12.98
CA PRO A 507 -38.61 -8.63 14.28
C PRO A 507 -37.08 -8.85 14.36
N PRO A 508 -36.51 -8.91 15.57
CA PRO A 508 -35.10 -9.26 15.78
C PRO A 508 -34.69 -10.53 15.04
N ALA A 509 -33.63 -10.44 14.25
CA ALA A 509 -33.09 -11.49 13.40
C ALA A 509 -31.57 -11.35 13.32
N VAL A 510 -30.87 -12.07 14.21
CA VAL A 510 -29.40 -12.14 14.21
C VAL A 510 -28.95 -12.95 13.01
N ASP A 511 -28.14 -12.35 12.14
CA ASP A 511 -27.53 -13.02 11.00
C ASP A 511 -26.20 -13.67 11.44
N PRO A 512 -25.98 -14.98 11.23
CA PRO A 512 -24.72 -15.65 11.57
C PRO A 512 -23.46 -15.06 10.91
N GLN A 513 -23.61 -14.29 9.83
CA GLN A 513 -22.52 -13.57 9.17
C GLN A 513 -22.23 -12.20 9.83
N ASP A 514 -22.98 -11.78 10.83
CA ASP A 514 -22.69 -10.57 11.59
C ASP A 514 -21.46 -10.76 12.48
N ASN A 515 -20.65 -9.70 12.55
CA ASN A 515 -19.77 -9.50 13.70
C ASN A 515 -20.62 -9.49 14.99
N LYS A 516 -20.04 -9.92 16.12
CA LYS A 516 -20.71 -9.85 17.43
C LYS A 516 -21.24 -8.43 17.68
N ILE A 517 -22.40 -8.28 18.34
CA ILE A 517 -23.08 -6.98 18.53
C ILE A 517 -22.13 -5.88 19.05
N TRP A 518 -21.27 -6.20 20.03
CA TRP A 518 -20.27 -5.25 20.54
C TRP A 518 -19.21 -4.86 19.50
N MET A 519 -18.83 -5.76 18.58
CA MET A 519 -17.91 -5.46 17.48
C MET A 519 -18.58 -4.60 16.40
N ARG A 520 -19.88 -4.77 16.14
CA ARG A 520 -20.65 -3.89 15.24
C ARG A 520 -20.64 -2.45 15.78
N TRP A 521 -20.96 -2.28 17.06
CA TRP A 521 -20.84 -0.99 17.76
C TRP A 521 -19.40 -0.44 17.79
N ASN A 522 -18.39 -1.29 17.97
CA ASN A 522 -17.00 -0.84 17.97
C ASN A 522 -16.54 -0.37 16.57
N ASN A 523 -16.91 -1.09 15.51
CA ASN A 523 -16.66 -0.68 14.12
C ASN A 523 -17.37 0.63 13.79
N TYR A 524 -18.64 0.79 14.18
CA TYR A 524 -19.37 2.05 14.05
C TYR A 524 -18.67 3.19 14.80
N GLY A 525 -18.24 2.95 16.05
CA GLY A 525 -17.50 3.93 16.85
C GLY A 525 -16.15 4.35 16.26
N ILE A 526 -15.43 3.43 15.61
CA ILE A 526 -14.20 3.73 14.85
C ILE A 526 -14.52 4.56 13.60
N ALA A 527 -15.56 4.19 12.84
CA ALA A 527 -15.97 4.94 11.65
C ALA A 527 -16.41 6.36 12.02
N MET A 528 -17.16 6.53 13.11
CA MET A 528 -17.53 7.85 13.64
C MET A 528 -16.32 8.65 14.14
N LEU A 529 -15.31 7.99 14.72
CA LEU A 529 -14.07 8.66 15.14
C LEU A 529 -13.30 9.23 13.95
N ASP A 530 -13.11 8.41 12.91
CA ASP A 530 -12.39 8.81 11.70
C ASP A 530 -13.20 9.81 10.84
N ALA A 531 -14.53 9.79 10.96
CA ALA A 531 -15.42 10.82 10.44
C ALA A 531 -15.55 12.07 11.35
N GLN A 532 -14.73 12.19 12.41
CA GLN A 532 -14.72 13.31 13.37
C GLN A 532 -16.06 13.56 14.09
N GLN A 533 -16.99 12.60 14.05
CA GLN A 533 -18.27 12.61 14.76
C GLN A 533 -18.07 12.14 16.22
N TYR A 534 -17.27 12.88 16.99
CA TYR A 534 -16.78 12.46 18.31
C TYR A 534 -17.90 12.12 19.31
N ALA A 535 -18.99 12.88 19.30
CA ALA A 535 -20.16 12.59 20.14
C ALA A 535 -20.78 11.22 19.81
N GLU A 536 -20.89 10.89 18.53
CA GLU A 536 -21.41 9.62 18.04
C GLU A 536 -20.45 8.47 18.36
N SER A 537 -19.15 8.70 18.17
CA SER A 537 -18.08 7.76 18.52
C SER A 537 -18.09 7.40 20.00
N VAL A 538 -18.18 8.39 20.90
CA VAL A 538 -18.30 8.18 22.35
C VAL A 538 -19.54 7.36 22.68
N ARG A 539 -20.71 7.68 22.10
CA ARG A 539 -21.95 6.91 22.32
C ARG A 539 -21.83 5.47 21.84
N ALA A 540 -21.20 5.24 20.69
CA ALA A 540 -20.95 3.90 20.15
C ALA A 540 -20.03 3.07 21.07
N PHE A 541 -18.90 3.63 21.52
CA PHE A 541 -18.02 2.92 22.44
C PHE A 541 -18.62 2.75 23.85
N GLN A 542 -19.54 3.62 24.28
CA GLN A 542 -20.36 3.38 25.47
C GLN A 542 -21.28 2.15 25.33
N GLN A 543 -21.85 1.89 24.14
CA GLN A 543 -22.56 0.63 23.89
C GLN A 543 -21.64 -0.59 24.00
N VAL A 544 -20.40 -0.50 23.50
CA VAL A 544 -19.38 -1.56 23.69
C VAL A 544 -19.11 -1.79 25.18
N ALA A 545 -18.92 -0.73 25.96
CA ALA A 545 -18.67 -0.81 27.39
C ALA A 545 -19.87 -1.32 28.22
N GLN A 546 -21.11 -1.13 27.75
CA GLN A 546 -22.33 -1.71 28.35
C GLN A 546 -22.43 -3.21 28.06
N LEU A 547 -22.13 -3.62 26.82
CA LEU A 547 -22.13 -5.03 26.40
C LEU A 547 -20.93 -5.83 26.95
N ARG A 548 -19.82 -5.15 27.25
CA ARG A 548 -18.55 -5.70 27.73
C ARG A 548 -17.92 -4.80 28.80
N PRO A 549 -18.47 -4.77 30.04
CA PRO A 549 -17.94 -3.94 31.12
C PRO A 549 -16.56 -4.39 31.62
N ASP A 550 -16.13 -5.60 31.25
CA ASP A 550 -14.82 -6.20 31.50
C ASP A 550 -13.75 -5.83 30.45
N TYR A 551 -14.15 -5.26 29.31
CA TYR A 551 -13.26 -5.03 28.18
C TYR A 551 -12.57 -3.65 28.26
N ALA A 552 -11.32 -3.65 28.74
CA ALA A 552 -10.53 -2.43 28.95
C ALA A 552 -10.48 -1.50 27.72
N ASP A 553 -10.29 -2.05 26.51
CA ASP A 553 -10.18 -1.23 25.30
C ASP A 553 -11.49 -0.49 24.95
N ALA A 554 -12.65 -0.93 25.43
CA ALA A 554 -13.89 -0.16 25.27
C ALA A 554 -13.76 1.21 25.95
N PHE A 555 -13.16 1.25 27.15
CA PHE A 555 -12.89 2.49 27.88
C PHE A 555 -11.72 3.26 27.28
N THR A 556 -10.69 2.58 26.77
CA THR A 556 -9.62 3.22 25.98
C THR A 556 -10.17 3.88 24.70
N ASN A 557 -11.17 3.28 24.04
CA ASN A 557 -11.79 3.85 22.84
C ASN A 557 -12.67 5.06 23.16
N ILE A 558 -13.43 5.02 24.28
CA ILE A 558 -14.12 6.21 24.82
C ILE A 558 -13.10 7.32 25.13
N ALA A 559 -11.95 6.97 25.74
CA ALA A 559 -10.91 7.94 26.04
C ALA A 559 -10.37 8.61 24.79
N ILE A 560 -10.01 7.84 23.76
CA ILE A 560 -9.47 8.35 22.50
C ILE A 560 -10.46 9.29 21.81
N ALA A 561 -11.75 8.92 21.77
CA ALA A 561 -12.77 9.79 21.20
C ALA A 561 -12.94 11.10 22.01
N ASN A 562 -12.79 11.07 23.33
CA ASN A 562 -12.77 12.30 24.15
C ASN A 562 -11.46 13.10 24.00
N PHE A 563 -10.31 12.44 23.82
CA PHE A 563 -9.02 13.09 23.60
C PHE A 563 -8.99 13.87 22.28
N GLN A 564 -9.46 13.25 21.18
CA GLN A 564 -9.60 13.91 19.88
C GLN A 564 -10.66 15.02 19.89
N TRP A 565 -11.60 14.97 20.85
CA TRP A 565 -12.58 16.03 21.12
C TRP A 565 -12.10 17.04 22.17
N GLU A 566 -10.82 17.01 22.56
CA GLU A 566 -10.17 17.89 23.55
C GLU A 566 -10.80 17.84 24.97
N ARG A 567 -11.60 16.82 25.26
CA ARG A 567 -12.26 16.58 26.56
C ARG A 567 -11.35 15.80 27.51
N TYR A 568 -10.18 16.37 27.82
CA TYR A 568 -9.08 15.68 28.52
C TYR A 568 -9.48 15.04 29.87
N GLU A 569 -10.32 15.69 30.69
CA GLU A 569 -10.81 15.10 31.95
C GLU A 569 -11.69 13.85 31.74
N ALA A 570 -12.56 13.87 30.73
CA ALA A 570 -13.39 12.72 30.36
C ALA A 570 -12.55 11.59 29.74
N SER A 571 -11.48 11.95 29.02
CA SER A 571 -10.45 11.01 28.58
C SER A 571 -9.77 10.35 29.78
N ARG A 572 -9.24 11.14 30.73
CA ARG A 572 -8.54 10.64 31.93
C ARG A 572 -9.40 9.63 32.71
N ALA A 573 -10.63 10.01 33.06
CA ALA A 573 -11.54 9.12 33.80
C ALA A 573 -11.83 7.79 33.07
N SER A 574 -11.78 7.78 31.73
CA SER A 574 -11.95 6.56 30.93
C SER A 574 -10.66 5.73 30.86
N LEU A 575 -9.48 6.37 30.84
CA LEU A 575 -8.17 5.71 30.91
C LEU A 575 -7.91 5.10 32.28
N ASP A 576 -8.22 5.81 33.36
CA ASP A 576 -8.13 5.30 34.73
C ASP A 576 -8.95 4.00 34.88
N LYS A 577 -10.15 3.98 34.29
CA LYS A 577 -11.00 2.77 34.26
C LYS A 577 -10.43 1.65 33.38
N ALA A 578 -9.84 1.97 32.23
CA ALA A 578 -9.18 0.98 31.37
C ALA A 578 -7.98 0.33 32.09
N LEU A 579 -7.17 1.14 32.79
CA LEU A 579 -6.00 0.69 33.54
C LEU A 579 -6.35 -0.04 34.84
N ALA A 580 -7.51 0.27 35.46
CA ALA A 580 -8.04 -0.52 36.57
C ALA A 580 -8.47 -1.93 36.14
N LEU A 581 -8.96 -2.09 34.90
CA LEU A 581 -9.33 -3.40 34.33
C LEU A 581 -8.13 -4.17 33.78
N SER A 582 -7.18 -3.45 33.17
CA SER A 582 -5.97 -4.00 32.58
C SER A 582 -4.77 -3.13 32.96
N PRO A 583 -4.18 -3.33 34.16
CA PRO A 583 -2.94 -2.69 34.53
C PRO A 583 -1.89 -2.93 33.44
N HIS A 584 -1.11 -1.91 33.11
CA HIS A 584 -0.07 -1.98 32.09
C HIS A 584 -0.57 -2.15 30.62
N ASN A 585 -1.84 -1.79 30.31
CA ASN A 585 -2.30 -1.69 28.92
C ASN A 585 -1.57 -0.53 28.20
N SER A 586 -0.66 -0.85 27.27
CA SER A 586 0.21 0.14 26.61
C SER A 586 -0.54 1.16 25.75
N ARG A 587 -1.73 0.84 25.23
CA ARG A 587 -2.54 1.80 24.48
C ARG A 587 -3.15 2.82 25.44
N ALA A 588 -3.65 2.37 26.59
CA ALA A 588 -4.16 3.25 27.63
C ALA A 588 -3.04 4.12 28.25
N LEU A 589 -1.88 3.55 28.58
CA LEU A 589 -0.71 4.30 29.07
C LEU A 589 -0.23 5.36 28.06
N TYR A 590 -0.16 5.01 26.77
CA TYR A 590 0.20 5.98 25.73
C TYR A 590 -0.73 7.20 25.72
N TYR A 591 -2.05 6.99 25.71
CA TYR A 591 -3.00 8.11 25.74
C TYR A 591 -3.07 8.82 27.11
N LEU A 592 -2.76 8.14 28.21
CA LEU A 592 -2.65 8.77 29.53
C LEU A 592 -1.49 9.75 29.56
N ALA A 593 -0.31 9.34 29.08
CA ALA A 593 0.84 10.22 28.94
C ALA A 593 0.54 11.48 28.11
N LEU A 594 -0.26 11.37 27.05
CA LEU A 594 -0.68 12.55 26.27
C LEU A 594 -1.60 13.49 27.07
N VAL A 595 -2.54 12.94 27.85
CA VAL A 595 -3.42 13.72 28.74
C VAL A 595 -2.61 14.38 29.86
N GLU A 596 -1.76 13.62 30.53
CA GLU A 596 -0.90 14.10 31.63
C GLU A 596 0.03 15.21 31.19
N ARG A 597 0.66 15.09 30.02
CA ARG A 597 1.50 16.16 29.45
C ARG A 597 0.70 17.44 29.19
N ASN A 598 -0.53 17.34 28.69
CA ASN A 598 -1.43 18.50 28.53
C ASN A 598 -1.83 19.11 29.89
N GLN A 599 -1.90 18.30 30.95
CA GLN A 599 -2.11 18.73 32.34
C GLN A 599 -0.81 19.16 33.05
N GLY A 600 0.33 19.25 32.35
CA GLY A 600 1.64 19.64 32.89
C GLY A 600 2.37 18.55 33.70
N GLN A 601 1.83 17.33 33.79
CA GLN A 601 2.37 16.19 34.54
C GLN A 601 3.41 15.42 33.70
N VAL A 602 4.43 16.13 33.20
CA VAL A 602 5.36 15.61 32.17
C VAL A 602 6.23 14.45 32.67
N ASP A 603 6.57 14.38 33.97
CA ASP A 603 7.34 13.26 34.54
C ASP A 603 6.54 11.93 34.54
N ASN A 604 5.23 11.99 34.77
CA ASN A 604 4.36 10.82 34.65
C ASN A 604 4.30 10.36 33.18
N ALA A 605 4.06 11.29 32.26
CA ALA A 605 4.03 11.01 30.82
C ALA A 605 5.31 10.34 30.31
N ILE A 606 6.48 10.79 30.78
CA ILE A 606 7.79 10.16 30.49
C ILE A 606 7.86 8.74 31.06
N THR A 607 7.31 8.50 32.25
CA THR A 607 7.30 7.19 32.91
C THR A 607 6.43 6.19 32.15
N ASP A 608 5.20 6.59 31.81
CA ASP A 608 4.24 5.77 31.06
C ASP A 608 4.76 5.45 29.65
N LEU A 609 5.31 6.43 28.93
CA LEU A 609 5.88 6.22 27.59
C LEU A 609 7.11 5.31 27.60
N ARG A 610 7.92 5.32 28.67
CA ARG A 610 9.01 4.35 28.87
C ARG A 610 8.49 2.92 29.06
N GLU A 611 7.36 2.74 29.77
CA GLU A 611 6.73 1.42 29.86
C GLU A 611 6.18 0.95 28.50
N VAL A 612 5.60 1.87 27.71
CA VAL A 612 5.15 1.58 26.34
C VAL A 612 6.31 1.14 25.45
N ILE A 613 7.43 1.87 25.44
CA ILE A 613 8.62 1.54 24.63
C ILE A 613 9.25 0.21 25.08
N THR A 614 9.21 -0.12 26.38
CA THR A 614 9.71 -1.42 26.88
C THR A 614 8.97 -2.61 26.22
N LYS A 615 7.70 -2.43 25.85
CA LYS A 615 6.89 -3.45 25.15
C LYS A 615 6.90 -3.29 23.63
N PHE A 616 7.04 -2.07 23.13
CA PHE A 616 7.01 -1.70 21.72
C PHE A 616 8.25 -0.87 21.35
N PRO A 617 9.45 -1.46 21.31
CA PRO A 617 10.72 -0.75 21.09
C PRO A 617 10.92 -0.25 19.64
N ASN A 618 9.96 -0.49 18.75
CA ASN A 618 9.90 0.04 17.39
C ASN A 618 8.69 0.97 17.18
N SER A 619 8.04 1.42 18.26
CA SER A 619 6.87 2.29 18.19
C SER A 619 7.29 3.71 17.88
N ARG A 620 7.19 4.10 16.60
CA ARG A 620 7.48 5.47 16.15
C ARG A 620 6.76 6.52 16.99
N ASP A 621 5.48 6.29 17.24
CA ASP A 621 4.65 7.21 18.00
C ASP A 621 5.10 7.32 19.46
N ALA A 622 5.49 6.21 20.10
CA ALA A 622 5.98 6.28 21.48
C ALA A 622 7.33 7.00 21.58
N HIS A 623 8.28 6.75 20.66
CA HIS A 623 9.55 7.47 20.63
C HIS A 623 9.36 8.98 20.35
N ARG A 624 8.47 9.34 19.41
CA ARG A 624 8.13 10.74 19.11
C ARG A 624 7.59 11.46 20.34
N GLU A 625 6.63 10.86 21.02
CA GLU A 625 5.98 11.46 22.19
C GLU A 625 6.91 11.48 23.43
N LEU A 626 7.76 10.46 23.63
CA LEU A 626 8.76 10.46 24.70
C LEU A 626 9.83 11.53 24.45
N GLY A 627 10.39 11.56 23.24
CA GLY A 627 11.38 12.57 22.83
C GLY A 627 10.84 13.99 22.96
N PHE A 628 9.57 14.23 22.60
CA PHE A 628 8.93 15.54 22.80
C PHE A 628 8.77 15.90 24.28
N SER A 629 8.36 14.94 25.13
CA SER A 629 8.18 15.15 26.57
C SER A 629 9.53 15.43 27.28
N LEU A 630 10.60 14.73 26.90
CA LEU A 630 11.97 14.98 27.35
C LEU A 630 12.47 16.37 26.89
N TYR A 631 12.18 16.76 25.64
CA TYR A 631 12.50 18.09 25.12
C TYR A 631 11.82 19.22 25.91
N GLN A 632 10.55 19.05 26.29
CA GLN A 632 9.82 20.00 27.14
C GLN A 632 10.48 20.21 28.51
N GLN A 633 11.09 19.16 29.08
CA GLN A 633 11.87 19.23 30.32
C GLN A 633 13.33 19.65 30.12
N HIS A 634 13.72 20.08 28.91
CA HIS A 634 15.10 20.44 28.55
C HIS A 634 16.12 19.30 28.68
N LYS A 635 15.67 18.03 28.73
CA LYS A 635 16.51 16.82 28.74
C LYS A 635 17.01 16.51 27.32
N TYR A 636 17.79 17.43 26.75
CA TYR A 636 18.12 17.46 25.31
C TYR A 636 18.89 16.23 24.81
N ASP A 637 19.81 15.66 25.61
CA ASP A 637 20.55 14.44 25.22
C ASP A 637 19.67 13.18 25.22
N GLU A 638 18.72 13.07 26.16
CA GLU A 638 17.72 11.99 26.16
C GLU A 638 16.77 12.16 24.98
N ALA A 639 16.24 13.37 24.75
CA ALA A 639 15.40 13.68 23.61
C ALA A 639 16.09 13.40 22.27
N ARG A 640 17.39 13.76 22.12
CA ARG A 640 18.19 13.41 20.94
C ARG A 640 18.17 11.91 20.70
N THR A 641 18.41 11.12 21.75
CA THR A 641 18.51 9.66 21.67
C THR A 641 17.20 9.03 21.19
N GLU A 642 16.05 9.49 21.70
CA GLU A 642 14.74 9.00 21.24
C GLU A 642 14.46 9.34 19.77
N TYR A 643 14.82 10.55 19.32
CA TYR A 643 14.62 10.96 17.93
C TYR A 643 15.63 10.35 16.95
N GLU A 644 16.88 10.11 17.38
CA GLU A 644 17.88 9.33 16.60
C GLU A 644 17.41 7.86 16.47
N THR A 645 16.81 7.28 17.52
CA THR A 645 16.14 5.97 17.44
C THR A 645 14.94 6.00 16.48
N LEU A 646 14.08 7.02 16.56
CA LEU A 646 12.95 7.19 15.62
C LEU A 646 13.42 7.23 14.16
N GLN A 647 14.48 7.98 13.84
CA GLN A 647 15.05 8.01 12.47
C GLN A 647 15.65 6.67 12.04
N SER A 648 16.14 5.84 12.96
CA SER A 648 16.61 4.48 12.62
C SER A 648 15.46 3.54 12.21
N ILE A 649 14.24 3.84 12.67
CA ILE A 649 13.01 3.09 12.37
C ILE A 649 12.34 3.65 11.11
N ASP A 650 12.22 4.98 11.02
CA ASP A 650 11.72 5.70 9.85
C ASP A 650 12.58 6.95 9.56
N PRO A 651 13.52 6.85 8.61
CA PRO A 651 14.43 7.94 8.28
C PRO A 651 13.77 9.20 7.69
N ASP A 652 12.47 9.14 7.37
CA ASP A 652 11.70 10.24 6.78
C ASP A 652 10.66 10.83 7.78
N ASP A 653 10.75 10.55 9.09
CA ASP A 653 9.81 11.12 10.07
C ASP A 653 9.99 12.64 10.20
N LEU A 654 8.98 13.38 9.73
CA LEU A 654 8.98 14.84 9.68
C LEU A 654 9.16 15.49 11.07
N ALA A 655 8.60 14.88 12.13
CA ALA A 655 8.73 15.41 13.49
C ALA A 655 10.14 15.17 14.04
N ALA A 656 10.78 14.05 13.68
CA ALA A 656 12.18 13.80 14.01
C ALA A 656 13.11 14.84 13.37
N HIS A 657 12.99 15.09 12.06
CA HIS A 657 13.78 16.15 11.40
C HIS A 657 13.56 17.52 12.06
N TYR A 658 12.30 17.87 12.37
CA TYR A 658 12.00 19.14 13.04
C TYR A 658 12.67 19.26 14.42
N ILE A 659 12.43 18.28 15.31
CA ILE A 659 12.91 18.38 16.70
C ILE A 659 14.42 18.16 16.80
N LEU A 660 15.03 17.26 16.01
CA LEU A 660 16.48 17.12 15.96
C LEU A 660 17.16 18.39 15.47
N SER A 661 16.59 19.13 14.52
CA SER A 661 17.15 20.43 14.10
C SER A 661 17.22 21.47 15.23
N ILE A 662 16.32 21.36 16.22
CA ILE A 662 16.29 22.20 17.42
C ILE A 662 17.24 21.64 18.49
N VAL A 663 17.14 20.34 18.79
CA VAL A 663 17.93 19.65 19.82
C VAL A 663 19.43 19.71 19.48
N TYR A 664 19.83 19.38 18.25
CA TYR A 664 21.22 19.53 17.81
C TYR A 664 21.72 20.97 17.93
N ARG A 665 20.87 21.97 17.66
CA ARG A 665 21.23 23.39 17.85
C ARG A 665 21.43 23.75 19.32
N ARG A 666 20.60 23.23 20.23
CA ARG A 666 20.75 23.40 21.69
C ARG A 666 22.03 22.74 22.20
N LEU A 667 22.42 21.60 21.62
CA LEU A 667 23.64 20.85 21.92
C LEU A 667 24.89 21.33 21.16
N GLY A 668 24.79 22.41 20.36
CA GLY A 668 25.92 22.99 19.60
C GLY A 668 26.33 22.21 18.34
N MET A 669 25.63 21.14 17.97
CA MET A 669 25.89 20.29 16.80
C MET A 669 25.37 20.94 15.51
N LYS A 670 25.99 22.05 15.09
CA LYS A 670 25.48 22.94 14.01
C LYS A 670 25.25 22.23 12.67
N ASP A 671 26.17 21.38 12.23
CA ASP A 671 26.10 20.76 10.90
C ASP A 671 24.95 19.74 10.83
N LYS A 672 24.80 18.91 11.87
CA LYS A 672 23.62 18.04 12.03
C LYS A 672 22.33 18.87 12.07
N ALA A 673 22.29 19.95 12.87
CA ALA A 673 21.12 20.82 12.96
C ALA A 673 20.72 21.44 11.60
N ALA A 674 21.70 21.77 10.77
CA ALA A 674 21.48 22.30 9.42
C ALA A 674 20.97 21.22 8.44
N HIS A 675 21.49 19.99 8.53
CA HIS A 675 20.99 18.86 7.75
C HIS A 675 19.52 18.57 8.06
N GLU A 676 19.18 18.37 9.34
CA GLU A 676 17.80 18.10 9.76
C GLU A 676 16.83 19.23 9.41
N ALA A 677 17.27 20.49 9.54
CA ALA A 677 16.48 21.64 9.12
C ALA A 677 16.21 21.65 7.60
N ALA A 678 17.16 21.20 6.78
CA ALA A 678 16.99 21.10 5.33
C ALA A 678 16.02 19.96 4.96
N MET A 679 16.12 18.80 5.61
CA MET A 679 15.19 17.68 5.43
C MET A 679 13.76 18.08 5.81
N PHE A 680 13.58 18.70 6.98
CA PHE A 680 12.28 19.24 7.40
C PHE A 680 11.74 20.27 6.41
N ALA A 681 12.58 21.21 5.94
CA ALA A 681 12.15 22.27 5.03
C ALA A 681 11.68 21.75 3.65
N ASP A 682 12.25 20.65 3.16
CA ASP A 682 11.85 20.00 1.91
C ASP A 682 10.61 19.09 2.10
N GLN A 683 10.49 18.39 3.23
CA GLN A 683 9.36 17.47 3.45
C GLN A 683 8.08 18.15 3.94
N LYS A 684 8.17 19.19 4.80
CA LYS A 684 7.01 19.83 5.45
C LYS A 684 5.96 20.32 4.44
N ASP A 685 4.70 20.39 4.84
CA ASP A 685 3.64 20.83 3.94
C ASP A 685 3.85 22.25 3.40
N ASP A 686 3.37 22.43 2.17
CA ASP A 686 3.24 23.72 1.51
C ASP A 686 1.80 24.19 1.66
N PRO A 687 1.52 25.20 2.51
CA PRO A 687 0.16 25.68 2.72
C PRO A 687 -0.43 26.30 1.44
N THR A 688 0.39 26.78 0.51
CA THR A 688 -0.08 27.36 -0.76
C THR A 688 -0.62 26.30 -1.72
N ALA A 689 -0.13 25.06 -1.63
CA ALA A 689 -0.58 23.95 -2.47
C ALA A 689 -2.06 23.58 -2.26
N SER A 690 -2.62 23.87 -1.07
CA SER A 690 -4.04 23.68 -0.77
C SER A 690 -4.98 24.46 -1.71
N THR A 691 -4.52 25.57 -2.30
CA THR A 691 -5.33 26.37 -3.23
C THR A 691 -5.72 25.59 -4.49
N TYR A 692 -4.83 24.77 -5.04
CA TYR A 692 -5.12 23.89 -6.18
C TYR A 692 -6.22 22.87 -5.86
N ALA A 693 -6.21 22.31 -4.65
CA ALA A 693 -7.25 21.39 -4.18
C ALA A 693 -8.60 22.10 -4.03
N LEU A 694 -8.64 23.26 -3.39
CA LEU A 694 -9.87 24.04 -3.19
C LEU A 694 -10.47 24.51 -4.52
N GLU A 695 -9.62 24.95 -5.47
CA GLU A 695 -10.07 25.32 -6.82
C GLU A 695 -10.60 24.15 -7.63
N TYR A 696 -10.01 22.96 -7.47
CA TYR A 696 -10.50 21.73 -8.07
C TYR A 696 -11.86 21.34 -7.48
N LEU A 697 -11.97 21.21 -6.15
CA LEU A 697 -13.21 20.79 -5.48
C LEU A 697 -14.38 21.74 -5.77
N ARG A 698 -14.14 23.05 -5.82
CA ARG A 698 -15.18 24.05 -6.19
C ARG A 698 -15.75 23.87 -7.61
N LYS A 699 -15.05 23.16 -8.50
CA LYS A 699 -15.49 22.87 -9.88
C LYS A 699 -16.12 21.48 -10.04
N HIS A 700 -16.05 20.64 -9.01
CA HIS A 700 -16.38 19.20 -9.03
C HIS A 700 -17.20 18.86 -7.79
N ASN A 701 -18.48 19.27 -7.76
CA ASN A 701 -19.35 19.16 -6.57
C ASN A 701 -19.60 17.72 -6.15
N GLU A 702 -19.66 16.80 -7.12
CA GLU A 702 -19.71 15.35 -6.93
C GLU A 702 -18.50 14.85 -6.13
N VAL A 703 -17.30 15.38 -6.40
CA VAL A 703 -16.08 15.06 -5.66
C VAL A 703 -15.98 15.83 -4.35
N ALA A 704 -16.50 17.06 -4.27
CA ALA A 704 -16.56 17.84 -3.04
C ALA A 704 -17.43 17.18 -1.95
N SER A 705 -18.47 16.46 -2.36
CA SER A 705 -19.36 15.72 -1.44
C SER A 705 -18.61 14.58 -0.74
N GLU A 706 -17.76 13.84 -1.47
CA GLU A 706 -16.89 12.78 -0.94
C GLU A 706 -15.92 13.26 0.15
N THR A 707 -15.58 14.56 0.18
CA THR A 707 -14.65 15.12 1.18
C THR A 707 -15.27 15.34 2.54
N VAL A 708 -16.60 15.15 2.67
CA VAL A 708 -17.32 15.19 3.95
C VAL A 708 -17.49 13.73 4.42
N PRO A 709 -16.72 13.25 5.43
CA PRO A 709 -16.66 11.81 5.75
C PRO A 709 -17.97 11.17 6.25
N TRP A 710 -19.00 11.97 6.53
CA TRP A 710 -20.32 11.53 7.00
C TRP A 710 -21.46 11.94 6.06
N HIS A 711 -21.18 12.21 4.79
CA HIS A 711 -22.21 12.55 3.80
C HIS A 711 -23.22 11.40 3.57
N THR A 712 -24.21 11.64 2.72
CA THR A 712 -25.23 10.64 2.37
C THR A 712 -25.46 10.69 0.87
N HIS A 713 -25.29 9.54 0.20
CA HIS A 713 -25.63 9.39 -1.21
C HIS A 713 -27.14 9.30 -1.33
N THR A 714 -27.71 10.01 -2.30
CA THR A 714 -29.14 9.96 -2.60
C THR A 714 -29.39 10.34 -4.05
N ASP A 715 -30.52 9.87 -4.58
CA ASP A 715 -31.03 10.25 -5.91
C ASP A 715 -31.96 11.47 -5.82
N PHE A 716 -32.30 11.95 -4.62
CA PHE A 716 -33.10 13.16 -4.43
C PHE A 716 -32.28 14.42 -4.73
N ALA A 717 -32.91 15.39 -5.40
CA ALA A 717 -32.31 16.71 -5.55
C ALA A 717 -32.10 17.33 -4.16
N PRO A 718 -30.97 18.04 -3.90
CA PRO A 718 -30.82 18.79 -2.67
C PRO A 718 -31.96 19.80 -2.58
N GLU A 719 -32.65 19.85 -1.43
CA GLU A 719 -33.63 20.90 -1.19
C GLU A 719 -32.94 22.26 -1.36
N PRO A 720 -33.60 23.27 -1.97
CA PRO A 720 -33.03 24.60 -2.05
C PRO A 720 -32.72 25.08 -0.64
N THR A 721 -31.43 25.28 -0.32
CA THR A 721 -31.06 25.85 0.97
C THR A 721 -31.55 27.30 0.98
N ASP A 722 -32.67 27.52 1.66
CA ASP A 722 -33.29 28.84 1.75
C ASP A 722 -32.43 29.74 2.65
N HIS A 723 -31.34 30.23 2.08
CA HIS A 723 -30.43 31.20 2.68
C HIS A 723 -31.06 32.61 2.70
N THR A 724 -32.36 32.71 2.94
CA THR A 724 -32.94 33.91 3.56
C THR A 724 -32.47 33.98 5.01
N VAL A 725 -31.22 34.40 5.20
CA VAL A 725 -30.81 35.02 6.46
C VAL A 725 -31.66 36.28 6.60
N THR A 726 -32.76 36.16 7.33
CA THR A 726 -33.59 37.31 7.70
C THR A 726 -32.76 38.22 8.60
N SER A 727 -32.25 39.30 8.02
CA SER A 727 -31.62 40.41 8.74
C SER A 727 -32.69 41.18 9.54
N ALA A 728 -33.03 40.64 10.71
CA ALA A 728 -33.93 41.26 11.68
C ALA A 728 -33.12 41.83 12.86
N GLN A 729 -32.77 43.11 12.71
CA GLN A 729 -32.42 44.15 13.71
C GLN A 729 -31.68 43.73 15.00
#